data_AF-A0A8S1YGC9-F1
#
_entry.id   AF-A0A8S1YGC9-F1
#
_cell.length_a   1.000
_cell.length_b   1.000
_cell.length_c   1.000
_cell.angle_alpha   90.00
_cell.angle_beta   90.00
_cell.angle_gamma   90.00
#
_symmetry.space_group_name_H-M   'P 1'
#
loop_
_entity.id
_entity.type
_entity.pdbx_description
1 polymer ?
#
loop_
_entity_poly.entity_id
_entity_poly.type
_entity_poly.pdbx_seq_one_letter_code
_entity_poly.pdbx_strand_id
1 'polypeptide(L)'
;MVAFNIGEGSFRPGNEFRAKNDAFNILIGSKQLLGKQLDDQVKEKDDGDYDNGITITSSTDDNKPQIDETKESQEYLAEYGYGFWARFLTAYPVRLLDGKNAPQYFISRLTSNSNYGNIAMGGRTLAIWLGQGFYQFTTCDKKTNNPNVMQNIDFQNDIEGVCQGLMVYSVKSLLDTEDDFHNHISKTIIPVHDLDGQYQHELVEDTISRKVNENPIYDELGGGAQSFPYEYAISGWFRWEKTQQEVWHNFFEVQISKPSTDKFLGDRTLSFWISTAQGGILHFPTYTYTNMNGAGDPNLGGNIFHRDRHLEWFFKKGFVGVKFTGGIETIEYNNVNHYYTPYFYRFIGKDKQNPGFNGKIGYVSFVLGSGTFRKTPFFKHLKDIVGFEKGQSTLVIKRDQKKRQPITDETGQQQFPSAYNQNSPQMVEEFRSEVSFTEYGYGFWAKFLTAYPVKLPNGKNASWYFMARLTQHEYYENIRMGNRILTIFQGQGYYHFATINIQTDDPVIRNINYPADIEGIWTHFYFSYSNTGKAVAIVKFGELDPVLAEFPVKHPDLKYLKFIFGGKDQNIYPGFNGQFTQVFYSTSVGAFIDSVDSYNKFLADKTSPLKGGKVSLSTTRIIDSQIDRQVNSDPFKTTVETIFPKEYAFFGWFKWTRPTTLSPWHNLFRVQINTPSTDNDLGDRTLAGWVGNGGIIYLATYSYRNMNGDGLNNLPQEA
;
A
#
# COMPACT_ATOMS: atom_id res chain seq x y z
N MET A 1 -32.88 47.44 -31.03
CA MET A 1 -32.00 46.52 -30.27
C MET A 1 -30.81 46.06 -31.10
N VAL A 2 -29.61 46.24 -30.55
CA VAL A 2 -28.32 45.67 -30.97
C VAL A 2 -27.61 45.18 -29.71
N ALA A 3 -27.06 43.97 -29.72
CA ALA A 3 -26.48 43.33 -28.55
C ALA A 3 -25.34 42.36 -28.91
N PHE A 4 -24.56 42.01 -27.90
CA PHE A 4 -23.49 41.01 -27.96
C PHE A 4 -23.81 39.89 -26.96
N ASN A 5 -23.94 38.67 -27.45
CA ASN A 5 -24.12 37.46 -26.66
C ASN A 5 -22.78 36.78 -26.40
N ILE A 6 -22.61 36.25 -25.18
CA ILE A 6 -21.42 35.52 -24.76
C ILE A 6 -21.83 34.31 -23.90
N GLY A 7 -21.27 33.14 -24.18
CA GLY A 7 -21.55 31.89 -23.46
C GLY A 7 -22.25 30.83 -24.32
N GLU A 8 -22.47 29.64 -23.75
CA GLU A 8 -23.03 28.49 -24.49
C GLU A 8 -24.40 28.80 -25.11
N GLY A 9 -24.57 28.50 -26.40
CA GLY A 9 -25.78 28.84 -27.16
C GLY A 9 -25.81 30.28 -27.70
N SER A 10 -24.70 31.01 -27.64
CA SER A 10 -24.54 32.29 -28.36
C SER A 10 -24.52 32.08 -29.86
N PHE A 11 -23.96 30.95 -30.33
CA PHE A 11 -23.90 30.58 -31.74
C PHE A 11 -24.88 29.45 -32.05
N ARG A 12 -25.53 29.51 -33.22
CA ARG A 12 -26.38 28.42 -33.73
C ARG A 12 -26.14 28.19 -35.22
N PRO A 13 -25.74 26.98 -35.64
CA PRO A 13 -25.66 26.63 -37.04
C PRO A 13 -27.08 26.34 -37.60
N GLY A 14 -27.74 27.37 -38.13
CA GLY A 14 -29.03 27.23 -38.81
C GLY A 14 -29.90 28.50 -38.74
N ASN A 15 -30.98 28.53 -39.52
CA ASN A 15 -31.92 29.67 -39.58
C ASN A 15 -32.95 29.68 -38.42
N GLU A 16 -32.72 28.93 -37.33
CA GLU A 16 -33.72 28.65 -36.29
C GLU A 16 -33.66 29.64 -35.11
N PHE A 17 -34.27 30.82 -35.33
CA PHE A 17 -34.41 31.87 -34.31
C PHE A 17 -35.52 31.61 -33.26
N ARG A 18 -35.91 30.35 -33.00
CA ARG A 18 -37.07 30.02 -32.14
C ARG A 18 -36.90 28.71 -31.36
N ALA A 19 -36.65 28.80 -30.05
CA ALA A 19 -36.78 27.70 -29.10
C ALA A 19 -37.55 28.14 -27.84
N LYS A 20 -38.19 27.18 -27.17
CA LYS A 20 -38.65 27.36 -25.77
C LYS A 20 -37.49 27.03 -24.82
N ASN A 21 -37.48 27.68 -23.66
CA ASN A 21 -36.47 27.57 -22.60
C ASN A 21 -35.09 28.13 -22.99
N ASP A 22 -35.10 29.10 -23.90
CA ASP A 22 -33.95 29.77 -24.49
C ASP A 22 -33.53 31.03 -23.68
N ALA A 23 -32.29 31.53 -23.81
CA ALA A 23 -31.99 32.91 -23.38
C ALA A 23 -32.75 33.93 -24.22
N PHE A 24 -33.18 33.53 -25.43
CA PHE A 24 -34.18 34.24 -26.21
C PHE A 24 -35.65 33.92 -25.80
N ASN A 25 -35.96 32.97 -24.87
CA ASN A 25 -37.31 32.63 -24.31
C ASN A 25 -37.42 31.46 -23.25
N ILE A 26 -37.02 31.65 -21.98
CA ILE A 26 -37.52 31.12 -20.65
C ILE A 26 -38.21 29.70 -20.46
N LEU A 27 -37.78 28.89 -19.43
CA LEU A 27 -38.60 28.06 -18.43
C LEU A 27 -38.52 26.47 -18.24
N ILE A 28 -37.47 25.94 -17.56
CA ILE A 28 -37.33 24.86 -16.47
C ILE A 28 -38.20 23.54 -16.34
N GLY A 29 -37.63 22.38 -15.88
CA GLY A 29 -38.30 21.11 -15.38
C GLY A 29 -37.40 20.03 -14.64
N SER A 30 -37.94 18.97 -13.94
CA SER A 30 -37.15 17.88 -13.19
C SER A 30 -37.95 16.65 -12.57
N LYS A 31 -37.27 15.66 -11.89
CA LYS A 31 -37.69 14.62 -10.82
C LYS A 31 -38.13 13.14 -11.18
N GLN A 32 -38.09 12.04 -10.34
CA GLN A 32 -37.26 11.51 -9.19
C GLN A 32 -37.68 10.06 -8.58
N LEU A 33 -36.76 9.21 -8.02
CA LEU A 33 -36.89 8.08 -6.98
C LEU A 33 -37.55 6.67 -7.36
N LEU A 34 -37.53 5.47 -6.66
CA LEU A 34 -36.84 4.79 -5.46
C LEU A 34 -37.11 3.22 -5.29
N GLY A 35 -36.27 2.45 -4.51
CA GLY A 35 -36.61 1.21 -3.67
C GLY A 35 -36.18 -0.25 -4.10
N LYS A 36 -36.26 -1.38 -3.33
CA LYS A 36 -36.02 -1.77 -1.88
C LYS A 36 -36.15 -3.33 -1.53
N GLN A 37 -35.29 -3.93 -0.64
CA GLN A 37 -35.31 -5.26 0.13
C GLN A 37 -35.38 -6.66 -0.59
N LEU A 38 -34.80 -7.84 -0.18
CA LEU A 38 -34.28 -8.54 1.06
C LEU A 38 -35.29 -9.48 1.80
N ASP A 39 -35.04 -10.65 2.46
CA ASP A 39 -33.88 -11.47 3.03
C ASP A 39 -34.04 -13.03 2.70
N ASP A 40 -33.61 -14.19 3.32
CA ASP A 40 -32.88 -14.71 4.55
C ASP A 40 -32.39 -16.24 4.42
N GLN A 41 -32.14 -17.07 5.49
CA GLN A 41 -31.47 -18.45 5.55
C GLN A 41 -32.12 -19.60 6.40
N VAL A 42 -31.61 -20.89 6.36
CA VAL A 42 -31.72 -22.01 7.37
C VAL A 42 -30.53 -23.05 7.31
N LYS A 43 -30.27 -23.86 8.38
CA LYS A 43 -29.30 -25.01 8.52
C LYS A 43 -29.79 -26.12 9.50
N GLU A 44 -29.18 -27.33 9.49
CA GLU A 44 -29.44 -28.48 10.43
C GLU A 44 -28.15 -29.20 10.96
N LYS A 45 -28.29 -30.27 11.78
CA LYS A 45 -27.28 -30.89 12.70
C LYS A 45 -27.56 -32.40 12.94
N ASP A 46 -26.57 -33.21 13.39
CA ASP A 46 -26.75 -34.62 13.85
C ASP A 46 -25.75 -35.04 14.97
N ASP A 47 -25.88 -36.24 15.56
CA ASP A 47 -25.10 -36.77 16.72
C ASP A 47 -24.64 -38.26 16.55
N GLY A 48 -23.64 -38.75 17.33
CA GLY A 48 -23.20 -40.17 17.32
C GLY A 48 -22.05 -40.52 18.30
N ASP A 49 -21.99 -41.78 18.79
CA ASP A 49 -21.16 -42.23 19.93
C ASP A 49 -20.03 -43.20 19.50
N TYR A 50 -18.78 -42.72 19.51
CA TYR A 50 -17.55 -43.48 19.21
C TYR A 50 -16.35 -42.85 19.94
N ASP A 51 -15.45 -43.70 20.46
CA ASP A 51 -14.10 -43.40 20.98
C ASP A 51 -14.00 -42.21 21.98
N ASN A 52 -13.77 -42.53 23.25
CA ASN A 52 -13.65 -41.52 24.30
C ASN A 52 -12.35 -40.68 24.24
N GLY A 53 -11.43 -40.93 23.30
CA GLY A 53 -10.39 -39.98 22.87
C GLY A 53 -9.36 -39.60 23.93
N ILE A 54 -9.23 -40.38 25.01
CA ILE A 54 -8.47 -39.98 26.21
C ILE A 54 -6.96 -40.11 25.97
N THR A 55 -6.31 -39.00 25.62
CA THR A 55 -4.84 -38.91 25.58
C THR A 55 -4.27 -38.74 26.99
N ILE A 56 -3.23 -39.53 27.31
CA ILE A 56 -2.54 -39.53 28.60
C ILE A 56 -1.05 -39.28 28.35
N THR A 57 -0.46 -38.35 29.09
CA THR A 57 0.97 -38.01 29.00
C THR A 57 1.82 -38.92 29.87
N SER A 58 2.98 -39.36 29.38
CA SER A 58 3.97 -40.10 30.19
C SER A 58 5.37 -39.48 30.06
N SER A 59 6.18 -39.65 31.10
CA SER A 59 7.49 -39.03 31.32
C SER A 59 8.57 -40.07 31.66
N THR A 60 9.84 -39.72 31.47
CA THR A 60 10.98 -40.47 32.04
C THR A 60 11.01 -40.43 33.57
N ASP A 61 10.35 -39.43 34.16
CA ASP A 61 10.37 -39.18 35.60
C ASP A 61 9.24 -39.97 36.32
N ASP A 62 8.40 -40.66 35.55
CA ASP A 62 7.30 -41.48 36.05
C ASP A 62 7.83 -42.78 36.67
N ASN A 63 7.71 -42.89 38.00
CA ASN A 63 8.18 -44.07 38.74
C ASN A 63 7.17 -45.26 38.70
N LYS A 64 6.09 -45.14 37.92
CA LYS A 64 5.02 -46.14 37.73
C LYS A 64 4.36 -45.98 36.35
N PRO A 65 3.69 -47.02 35.81
CA PRO A 65 2.85 -46.88 34.61
C PRO A 65 1.73 -45.86 34.80
N GLN A 66 1.36 -45.15 33.73
CA GLN A 66 0.23 -44.21 33.72
C GLN A 66 -1.14 -44.92 33.65
N ILE A 67 -1.18 -46.16 33.15
CA ILE A 67 -2.34 -47.05 33.19
C ILE A 67 -1.87 -48.38 33.79
N ASP A 68 -2.58 -48.87 34.79
CA ASP A 68 -2.34 -50.17 35.44
C ASP A 68 -3.70 -50.86 35.68
N GLU A 69 -4.23 -51.50 34.64
CA GLU A 69 -5.49 -52.24 34.67
C GLU A 69 -5.27 -53.73 34.86
N THR A 70 -5.81 -54.30 35.95
CA THR A 70 -5.93 -55.75 36.12
C THR A 70 -7.33 -56.21 35.72
N LYS A 71 -7.41 -57.15 34.77
CA LYS A 71 -8.65 -57.81 34.35
C LYS A 71 -8.56 -59.31 34.65
N GLU A 72 -9.27 -59.75 35.68
CA GLU A 72 -9.35 -61.17 36.05
C GLU A 72 -10.45 -61.87 35.23
N SER A 73 -10.13 -63.03 34.68
CA SER A 73 -11.07 -63.90 33.95
C SER A 73 -11.10 -65.27 34.61
N GLN A 74 -12.30 -65.86 34.73
CA GLN A 74 -12.46 -67.27 35.13
C GLN A 74 -12.28 -68.24 33.95
N GLU A 75 -12.31 -67.72 32.72
CA GLU A 75 -12.07 -68.47 31.47
C GLU A 75 -10.64 -68.26 30.95
N TYR A 76 -10.11 -69.27 30.25
CA TYR A 76 -8.79 -69.22 29.63
C TYR A 76 -8.75 -68.19 28.49
N LEU A 77 -7.97 -67.11 28.68
CA LEU A 77 -7.72 -66.11 27.64
C LEU A 77 -6.85 -66.72 26.52
N ALA A 78 -7.51 -67.27 25.49
CA ALA A 78 -6.86 -67.88 24.33
C ALA A 78 -6.33 -66.84 23.33
N GLU A 79 -7.01 -65.70 23.21
CA GLU A 79 -6.68 -64.57 22.36
C GLU A 79 -6.57 -63.32 23.23
N TYR A 80 -5.60 -62.46 22.94
CA TYR A 80 -5.36 -61.21 23.67
C TYR A 80 -4.50 -60.27 22.83
N GLY A 81 -4.74 -58.97 22.98
CA GLY A 81 -3.98 -57.94 22.30
C GLY A 81 -4.37 -56.56 22.80
N TYR A 82 -3.58 -55.56 22.45
CA TYR A 82 -3.87 -54.16 22.73
C TYR A 82 -3.25 -53.28 21.64
N GLY A 83 -3.90 -52.15 21.38
CA GLY A 83 -3.45 -51.14 20.42
C GLY A 83 -3.74 -49.74 20.93
N PHE A 84 -2.90 -48.78 20.56
CA PHE A 84 -2.97 -47.39 21.00
C PHE A 84 -2.20 -46.50 20.02
N TRP A 85 -2.60 -45.22 19.96
CA TRP A 85 -1.82 -44.20 19.28
C TRP A 85 -0.75 -43.67 20.22
N ALA A 86 0.50 -43.65 19.75
CA ALA A 86 1.63 -43.06 20.46
C ALA A 86 2.13 -41.82 19.71
N ARG A 87 2.64 -40.83 20.45
CA ARG A 87 3.33 -39.65 19.91
C ARG A 87 4.59 -39.42 20.71
N PHE A 88 5.76 -39.48 20.07
CA PHE A 88 7.04 -39.21 20.74
C PHE A 88 7.36 -37.72 20.68
N LEU A 89 7.90 -37.19 21.77
CA LEU A 89 8.16 -35.76 21.98
C LEU A 89 9.45 -35.60 22.78
N THR A 90 10.40 -34.83 22.25
CA THR A 90 11.72 -34.63 22.88
C THR A 90 11.68 -33.53 23.94
N ALA A 91 10.69 -32.63 23.87
CA ALA A 91 10.56 -31.45 24.73
C ALA A 91 9.41 -31.49 25.76
N TYR A 92 8.55 -32.53 25.76
CA TYR A 92 7.32 -32.59 26.56
C TYR A 92 6.94 -34.05 26.90
N PRO A 93 6.42 -34.37 28.11
CA PRO A 93 6.17 -33.49 29.27
C PRO A 93 7.42 -33.08 30.04
N VAL A 94 8.49 -33.88 29.94
CA VAL A 94 9.83 -33.56 30.45
C VAL A 94 10.82 -33.59 29.28
N ARG A 95 11.78 -32.67 29.30
CA ARG A 95 12.77 -32.53 28.24
C ARG A 95 13.83 -33.63 28.31
N LEU A 96 13.96 -34.40 27.25
CA LEU A 96 15.01 -35.42 27.10
C LEU A 96 16.34 -34.75 26.74
N LEU A 97 17.22 -34.53 27.72
CA LEU A 97 18.52 -33.90 27.51
C LEU A 97 19.43 -34.69 26.55
N ASP A 98 19.40 -36.02 26.66
CA ASP A 98 20.13 -36.93 25.77
C ASP A 98 19.37 -37.27 24.48
N GLY A 99 18.15 -36.75 24.28
CA GLY A 99 17.26 -37.15 23.19
C GLY A 99 17.08 -38.67 23.12
N LYS A 100 17.03 -39.25 21.92
CA LYS A 100 16.93 -40.70 21.68
C LYS A 100 18.17 -41.55 22.04
N ASN A 101 19.17 -41.00 22.75
CA ASN A 101 20.37 -41.76 23.11
C ASN A 101 20.21 -42.69 24.33
N ALA A 102 19.08 -42.66 25.04
CA ALA A 102 18.80 -43.70 26.05
C ALA A 102 18.67 -45.07 25.38
N PRO A 103 19.21 -46.18 25.94
CA PRO A 103 19.28 -47.47 25.25
C PRO A 103 17.90 -48.02 24.82
N GLN A 104 16.89 -47.88 25.69
CA GLN A 104 15.49 -48.23 25.44
C GLN A 104 14.58 -47.37 26.33
N TYR A 105 13.48 -46.85 25.77
CA TYR A 105 12.34 -46.32 26.51
C TYR A 105 11.27 -47.40 26.67
N PHE A 106 10.69 -47.50 27.86
CA PHE A 106 9.49 -48.32 28.08
C PHE A 106 8.26 -47.60 27.51
N ILE A 107 7.37 -48.33 26.82
CA ILE A 107 6.08 -47.78 26.36
C ILE A 107 4.91 -48.54 26.98
N SER A 108 4.88 -49.87 26.86
CA SER A 108 3.72 -50.66 27.28
C SER A 108 4.04 -52.12 27.55
N ARG A 109 3.21 -52.78 28.37
CA ARG A 109 3.35 -54.19 28.75
C ARG A 109 2.00 -54.80 29.14
N LEU A 110 1.69 -55.95 28.55
CA LEU A 110 0.76 -56.94 29.06
C LEU A 110 1.55 -58.04 29.79
N THR A 111 1.10 -58.42 30.99
CA THR A 111 1.75 -59.42 31.86
C THR A 111 0.71 -60.43 32.35
N SER A 112 1.08 -61.72 32.41
CA SER A 112 0.26 -62.75 33.08
C SER A 112 0.60 -62.92 34.56
N ASN A 113 1.57 -62.16 35.08
CA ASN A 113 2.14 -62.34 36.41
C ASN A 113 1.83 -61.11 37.27
N SER A 114 1.17 -61.32 38.41
CA SER A 114 0.85 -60.26 39.39
C SER A 114 2.09 -59.63 40.03
N ASN A 115 3.16 -60.41 40.21
CA ASN A 115 4.49 -59.92 40.57
C ASN A 115 5.42 -60.01 39.34
N TYR A 116 5.35 -59.04 38.44
CA TYR A 116 6.04 -59.11 37.15
C TYR A 116 7.54 -58.74 37.23
N GLY A 117 8.40 -59.73 36.99
CA GLY A 117 9.83 -59.51 36.74
C GLY A 117 10.12 -59.08 35.29
N ASN A 118 11.23 -58.38 35.04
CA ASN A 118 11.49 -57.81 33.72
C ASN A 118 11.67 -58.84 32.60
N ILE A 119 12.27 -60.01 32.87
CA ILE A 119 12.56 -61.08 31.88
C ILE A 119 12.13 -62.45 32.43
N ALA A 120 11.03 -62.49 33.20
CA ALA A 120 10.41 -63.73 33.65
C ALA A 120 9.40 -64.23 32.60
N MET A 121 9.21 -65.55 32.49
CA MET A 121 8.15 -66.14 31.66
C MET A 121 6.78 -65.57 32.08
N GLY A 122 6.02 -65.00 31.14
CA GLY A 122 4.76 -64.28 31.42
C GLY A 122 4.92 -62.82 31.90
N GLY A 123 6.11 -62.40 32.31
CA GLY A 123 6.40 -61.00 32.71
C GLY A 123 6.57 -60.02 31.53
N ARG A 124 6.71 -60.55 30.32
CA ARG A 124 6.57 -59.87 29.02
C ARG A 124 5.68 -60.72 28.12
N THR A 125 4.39 -60.83 28.44
CA THR A 125 3.44 -61.59 27.59
C THR A 125 3.33 -60.91 26.23
N LEU A 126 3.16 -59.59 26.22
CA LEU A 126 3.41 -58.69 25.08
C LEU A 126 3.98 -57.38 25.66
N ALA A 127 5.02 -56.78 25.07
CA ALA A 127 5.52 -55.47 25.52
C ALA A 127 6.28 -54.73 24.40
N ILE A 128 6.18 -53.39 24.41
CA ILE A 128 6.79 -52.49 23.41
C ILE A 128 7.80 -51.55 24.08
N TRP A 129 8.94 -51.38 23.42
CA TRP A 129 10.02 -50.45 23.77
C TRP A 129 10.39 -49.60 22.55
N LEU A 130 10.81 -48.36 22.76
CA LEU A 130 11.42 -47.51 21.72
C LEU A 130 12.94 -47.50 21.91
N GLY A 131 13.67 -47.91 20.88
CA GLY A 131 15.13 -47.86 20.84
C GLY A 131 15.66 -46.86 19.81
N GLN A 132 16.98 -46.81 19.67
CA GLN A 132 17.65 -45.91 18.73
C GLN A 132 17.47 -46.39 17.28
N GLY A 133 16.41 -45.91 16.62
CA GLY A 133 16.07 -46.20 15.22
C GLY A 133 14.90 -47.17 15.00
N PHE A 134 14.41 -47.82 16.07
CA PHE A 134 13.44 -48.90 15.97
C PHE A 134 12.43 -48.93 17.14
N TYR A 135 11.27 -49.54 16.90
CA TYR A 135 10.44 -50.11 17.95
C TYR A 135 10.84 -51.56 18.17
N GLN A 136 11.03 -51.95 19.43
CA GLN A 136 11.26 -53.34 19.82
C GLN A 136 10.01 -53.92 20.47
N PHE A 137 9.44 -54.90 19.78
CA PHE A 137 8.32 -55.72 20.24
C PHE A 137 8.87 -56.97 20.92
N THR A 138 8.31 -57.32 22.07
CA THR A 138 8.79 -58.42 22.92
C THR A 138 7.62 -59.27 23.41
N THR A 139 7.83 -60.58 23.46
CA THR A 139 6.85 -61.59 23.93
C THR A 139 7.60 -62.79 24.53
N CYS A 140 6.89 -63.79 25.07
CA CYS A 140 7.48 -65.02 25.58
C CYS A 140 6.91 -66.27 24.88
N ASP A 141 7.78 -67.19 24.47
CA ASP A 141 7.36 -68.48 23.93
C ASP A 141 7.56 -69.61 24.95
N LYS A 142 6.44 -70.15 25.42
CA LYS A 142 6.38 -71.28 26.35
C LYS A 142 6.79 -72.62 25.69
N LYS A 143 6.75 -72.75 24.35
CA LYS A 143 7.14 -73.98 23.63
C LYS A 143 8.65 -74.16 23.57
N THR A 144 9.39 -73.10 23.26
CA THR A 144 10.87 -73.07 23.31
C THR A 144 11.44 -72.72 24.70
N ASN A 145 10.56 -72.44 25.68
CA ASN A 145 10.93 -71.94 27.01
C ASN A 145 11.75 -70.65 26.98
N ASN A 146 11.49 -69.78 25.99
CA ASN A 146 12.14 -68.48 25.87
C ASN A 146 11.27 -67.38 26.51
N PRO A 147 11.68 -66.77 27.64
CA PRO A 147 10.89 -65.73 28.31
C PRO A 147 10.94 -64.36 27.60
N ASN A 148 11.75 -64.19 26.56
CA ASN A 148 11.91 -62.92 25.83
C ASN A 148 12.35 -63.16 24.38
N VAL A 149 11.37 -63.48 23.53
CA VAL A 149 11.44 -63.35 22.07
C VAL A 149 11.36 -61.86 21.73
N MET A 150 12.14 -61.39 20.75
CA MET A 150 12.20 -59.98 20.36
C MET A 150 12.15 -59.83 18.84
N GLN A 151 11.47 -58.78 18.36
CA GLN A 151 11.48 -58.34 16.97
C GLN A 151 11.56 -56.82 16.93
N ASN A 152 12.44 -56.29 16.06
CA ASN A 152 12.56 -54.86 15.83
C ASN A 152 11.81 -54.46 14.55
N ILE A 153 11.26 -53.24 14.53
CA ILE A 153 10.73 -52.57 13.35
C ILE A 153 11.38 -51.19 13.28
N ASP A 154 12.19 -50.96 12.25
CA ASP A 154 12.92 -49.71 12.04
C ASP A 154 11.98 -48.60 11.51
N PHE A 155 12.19 -47.35 11.93
CA PHE A 155 11.49 -46.19 11.36
C PHE A 155 12.43 -45.38 10.46
N GLN A 156 11.95 -44.99 9.28
CA GLN A 156 12.78 -44.33 8.24
C GLN A 156 13.02 -42.83 8.46
N ASN A 157 12.18 -42.18 9.28
CA ASN A 157 12.12 -40.72 9.42
C ASN A 157 12.28 -40.25 10.87
N ASP A 158 12.30 -38.93 11.04
CA ASP A 158 11.94 -38.30 12.31
C ASP A 158 10.52 -38.71 12.74
N ILE A 159 10.28 -38.78 14.04
CA ILE A 159 8.99 -39.11 14.66
C ILE A 159 8.53 -38.06 15.68
N GLU A 160 9.30 -36.98 15.88
CA GLU A 160 8.94 -35.88 16.78
C GLU A 160 7.56 -35.33 16.41
N GLY A 161 6.58 -35.45 17.32
CA GLY A 161 5.20 -35.01 17.11
C GLY A 161 4.34 -35.91 16.21
N VAL A 162 4.89 -36.98 15.62
CA VAL A 162 4.15 -37.88 14.72
C VAL A 162 3.27 -38.85 15.53
N CYS A 163 1.98 -38.95 15.19
CA CYS A 163 1.10 -40.00 15.71
C CYS A 163 1.37 -41.33 15.01
N GLN A 164 1.59 -42.38 15.78
CA GLN A 164 1.97 -43.71 15.32
C GLN A 164 1.05 -44.75 15.97
N GLY A 165 0.30 -45.50 15.15
CA GLY A 165 -0.53 -46.60 15.63
C GLY A 165 0.35 -47.80 16.00
N LEU A 166 0.40 -48.13 17.29
CA LEU A 166 1.14 -49.28 17.81
C LEU A 166 0.14 -50.34 18.28
N MET A 167 0.26 -51.57 17.79
CA MET A 167 -0.61 -52.68 18.18
C MET A 167 0.20 -53.96 18.32
N VAL A 168 -0.15 -54.79 19.31
CA VAL A 168 0.40 -56.14 19.49
C VAL A 168 -0.74 -57.08 19.90
N TYR A 169 -0.82 -58.24 19.27
CA TYR A 169 -1.86 -59.23 19.53
C TYR A 169 -1.32 -60.67 19.40
N SER A 170 -2.07 -61.61 19.95
CA SER A 170 -1.85 -63.05 19.87
C SER A 170 -2.98 -63.70 19.08
N VAL A 171 -2.62 -64.56 18.11
CA VAL A 171 -3.48 -65.30 17.17
C VAL A 171 -4.00 -64.48 15.96
N LYS A 172 -4.17 -65.17 14.82
CA LYS A 172 -4.58 -64.65 13.50
C LYS A 172 -5.94 -63.92 13.47
N SER A 173 -6.89 -64.40 14.26
CA SER A 173 -8.34 -64.17 14.13
C SER A 173 -8.79 -62.71 14.19
N LEU A 174 -7.96 -61.84 14.77
CA LEU A 174 -8.23 -60.42 14.96
C LEU A 174 -7.89 -59.57 13.74
N LEU A 175 -6.79 -59.88 13.05
CA LEU A 175 -6.25 -59.14 11.90
C LEU A 175 -5.39 -60.11 11.06
N ASP A 176 -5.99 -60.79 10.08
CA ASP A 176 -5.32 -61.84 9.31
C ASP A 176 -4.45 -61.28 8.15
N THR A 177 -4.66 -60.02 7.76
CA THR A 177 -3.96 -59.33 6.67
C THR A 177 -3.55 -57.88 7.01
N GLU A 178 -2.68 -57.28 6.19
CA GLU A 178 -2.35 -55.85 6.27
C GLU A 178 -3.58 -54.97 5.98
N ASP A 179 -4.44 -55.39 5.04
CA ASP A 179 -5.69 -54.70 4.71
C ASP A 179 -6.65 -54.67 5.91
N ASP A 180 -6.72 -55.75 6.71
CA ASP A 180 -7.51 -55.76 7.95
C ASP A 180 -6.97 -54.74 8.96
N PHE A 181 -5.65 -54.62 9.09
CA PHE A 181 -5.03 -53.63 9.98
C PHE A 181 -5.31 -52.19 9.51
N HIS A 182 -5.13 -51.87 8.22
CA HIS A 182 -5.49 -50.55 7.67
C HIS A 182 -6.98 -50.25 7.87
N ASN A 183 -7.85 -51.22 7.62
CA ASN A 183 -9.30 -51.13 7.80
C ASN A 183 -9.70 -50.91 9.27
N HIS A 184 -9.03 -51.56 10.23
CA HIS A 184 -9.22 -51.34 11.67
C HIS A 184 -8.72 -49.96 12.10
N ILE A 185 -7.49 -49.60 11.75
CA ILE A 185 -6.85 -48.32 12.08
C ILE A 185 -7.67 -47.14 11.53
N SER A 186 -8.21 -47.26 10.31
CA SER A 186 -9.07 -46.24 9.68
C SER A 186 -10.39 -45.96 10.42
N LYS A 187 -10.76 -46.79 11.41
CA LYS A 187 -11.97 -46.66 12.23
C LYS A 187 -11.70 -46.25 13.68
N THR A 188 -10.44 -46.26 14.12
CA THR A 188 -10.04 -45.65 15.41
C THR A 188 -9.92 -44.14 15.24
N ILE A 189 -10.27 -43.34 16.25
CA ILE A 189 -10.02 -41.91 16.16
C ILE A 189 -8.52 -41.68 16.39
N ILE A 190 -7.82 -41.13 15.39
CA ILE A 190 -6.48 -40.58 15.59
C ILE A 190 -6.64 -39.44 16.60
N PRO A 191 -5.98 -39.45 17.78
CA PRO A 191 -6.24 -38.45 18.80
C PRO A 191 -5.86 -37.04 18.32
N VAL A 192 -6.87 -36.24 17.98
CA VAL A 192 -6.71 -34.88 17.42
C VAL A 192 -6.40 -33.89 18.54
N HIS A 193 -5.27 -34.11 19.20
CA HIS A 193 -4.63 -33.13 20.08
C HIS A 193 -3.79 -32.12 19.29
N ASP A 194 -4.21 -31.81 18.06
CA ASP A 194 -3.57 -30.81 17.20
C ASP A 194 -4.50 -29.61 17.01
N LEU A 195 -3.93 -28.42 16.85
CA LEU A 195 -4.70 -27.19 16.91
C LEU A 195 -5.35 -26.86 15.56
N ASP A 196 -6.48 -27.51 15.29
CA ASP A 196 -7.31 -27.36 14.09
C ASP A 196 -7.77 -25.91 13.83
N GLY A 197 -7.89 -25.10 14.88
CA GLY A 197 -8.34 -23.71 14.83
C GLY A 197 -7.20 -22.69 14.94
N GLN A 198 -7.37 -21.53 14.29
CA GLN A 198 -6.53 -20.37 14.59
C GLN A 198 -6.87 -19.80 15.97
N TYR A 199 -5.90 -19.77 16.87
CA TYR A 199 -6.00 -19.14 18.19
C TYR A 199 -5.13 -17.88 18.24
N GLN A 200 -5.68 -16.78 18.77
CA GLN A 200 -4.98 -15.53 18.99
C GLN A 200 -4.94 -15.22 20.47
N HIS A 201 -3.76 -14.82 20.95
CA HIS A 201 -3.56 -14.25 22.27
C HIS A 201 -2.92 -12.85 22.13
N GLU A 202 -3.63 -11.78 22.51
CA GLU A 202 -3.07 -10.42 22.55
C GLU A 202 -2.22 -10.24 23.81
N LEU A 203 -0.90 -10.08 23.66
CA LEU A 203 0.05 -9.82 24.75
C LEU A 203 0.13 -8.34 25.13
N VAL A 204 -0.24 -7.44 24.21
CA VAL A 204 -0.24 -5.98 24.37
C VAL A 204 -1.40 -5.42 23.55
N GLU A 205 -2.57 -5.21 24.19
CA GLU A 205 -3.81 -4.83 23.49
C GLU A 205 -3.81 -3.40 22.93
N ASP A 206 -3.02 -2.48 23.50
CA ASP A 206 -2.88 -1.07 23.09
C ASP A 206 -1.47 -0.51 23.41
N THR A 207 -1.21 0.76 23.10
CA THR A 207 0.13 1.37 23.14
C THR A 207 0.69 1.55 24.56
N ILE A 208 1.74 0.80 24.87
CA ILE A 208 2.56 0.98 26.08
C ILE A 208 3.87 1.72 25.75
N SER A 209 4.42 2.44 26.74
CA SER A 209 5.76 3.04 26.69
C SER A 209 6.66 2.33 27.70
N ARG A 210 7.92 2.08 27.35
CA ARG A 210 8.84 1.22 28.12
C ARG A 210 10.29 1.71 28.14
N LYS A 211 11.02 1.28 29.16
CA LYS A 211 12.44 1.58 29.45
C LYS A 211 13.24 0.31 29.74
N VAL A 212 14.53 0.34 29.38
CA VAL A 212 15.51 -0.76 29.37
C VAL A 212 15.48 -1.69 30.59
N ASN A 213 15.27 -1.12 31.78
CA ASN A 213 15.41 -1.86 33.04
C ASN A 213 14.13 -2.50 33.56
N GLU A 214 12.95 -2.12 33.04
CA GLU A 214 11.65 -2.63 33.47
C GLU A 214 11.53 -4.16 33.32
N ASN A 215 10.77 -4.80 34.19
CA ASN A 215 10.47 -6.23 34.09
C ASN A 215 9.79 -6.58 32.75
N PRO A 216 10.02 -7.76 32.17
CA PRO A 216 9.30 -8.20 30.98
C PRO A 216 7.79 -8.27 31.23
N ILE A 217 6.99 -8.05 30.19
CA ILE A 217 5.62 -8.57 30.18
C ILE A 217 5.77 -10.07 29.92
N TYR A 218 5.30 -10.89 30.86
CA TYR A 218 5.48 -12.32 30.84
C TYR A 218 4.13 -13.02 30.82
N ASP A 219 3.99 -14.04 29.97
CA ASP A 219 2.79 -14.88 29.91
C ASP A 219 3.10 -16.34 29.50
N GLU A 220 2.26 -17.27 29.95
CA GLU A 220 2.40 -18.72 29.75
C GLU A 220 1.17 -19.27 29.01
N LEU A 221 1.37 -19.90 27.84
CA LEU A 221 0.29 -20.45 27.02
C LEU A 221 0.56 -21.92 26.78
N GLY A 222 -0.41 -22.77 27.12
CA GLY A 222 -0.31 -24.23 27.07
C GLY A 222 -0.76 -24.90 28.36
N GLY A 223 -1.12 -26.18 28.24
CA GLY A 223 -1.30 -27.09 29.37
C GLY A 223 -2.70 -27.64 29.57
N GLY A 224 -2.77 -28.81 30.21
CA GLY A 224 -3.97 -29.65 30.22
C GLY A 224 -4.26 -30.23 28.83
N ALA A 225 -5.52 -30.47 28.50
CA ALA A 225 -5.95 -31.01 27.20
C ALA A 225 -5.89 -29.99 26.03
N GLN A 226 -4.94 -29.06 26.06
CA GLN A 226 -4.75 -28.05 25.01
C GLN A 226 -3.90 -28.61 23.86
N SER A 227 -4.34 -28.37 22.63
CA SER A 227 -3.76 -28.98 21.43
C SER A 227 -2.41 -28.37 21.01
N PHE A 228 -1.56 -29.21 20.41
CA PHE A 228 -0.27 -28.86 19.84
C PHE A 228 -0.44 -28.06 18.53
N PRO A 229 0.25 -26.91 18.36
CA PRO A 229 0.14 -26.10 17.15
C PRO A 229 1.23 -26.43 16.12
N TYR A 230 0.83 -26.88 14.92
CA TYR A 230 1.73 -27.06 13.77
C TYR A 230 2.34 -25.77 13.24
N GLU A 231 1.65 -24.64 13.40
CA GLU A 231 2.13 -23.32 13.01
C GLU A 231 1.95 -22.33 14.15
N TYR A 232 2.87 -21.38 14.25
CA TYR A 232 2.78 -20.27 15.18
C TYR A 232 3.56 -19.05 14.69
N ALA A 233 3.13 -17.86 15.14
CA ALA A 233 3.84 -16.61 14.88
C ALA A 233 3.65 -15.61 16.01
N ILE A 234 4.68 -14.80 16.26
CA ILE A 234 4.55 -13.56 17.04
C ILE A 234 4.64 -12.34 16.11
N SER A 235 3.72 -11.40 16.31
CA SER A 235 3.62 -10.13 15.59
C SER A 235 3.37 -8.96 16.53
N GLY A 236 3.57 -7.73 16.05
CA GLY A 236 3.28 -6.52 16.81
C GLY A 236 3.94 -5.28 16.21
N TRP A 237 3.57 -4.12 16.75
CA TRP A 237 4.13 -2.82 16.40
C TRP A 237 5.14 -2.36 17.45
N PHE A 238 6.28 -1.86 16.98
CA PHE A 238 7.36 -1.38 17.83
C PHE A 238 7.89 -0.04 17.29
N ARG A 239 8.35 0.83 18.19
CA ARG A 239 9.01 2.09 17.87
C ARG A 239 10.05 2.44 18.94
N TRP A 240 11.33 2.40 18.58
CA TRP A 240 12.43 2.72 19.49
C TRP A 240 12.47 4.21 19.82
N GLU A 241 12.84 4.54 21.06
CA GLU A 241 13.25 5.87 21.48
C GLU A 241 14.77 5.85 21.71
N LYS A 242 15.48 6.91 21.30
CA LYS A 242 16.95 6.96 21.47
C LYS A 242 17.31 6.90 22.97
N THR A 243 18.29 6.08 23.29
CA THR A 243 18.91 5.90 24.62
C THR A 243 20.41 5.75 24.43
N GLN A 244 21.18 5.81 25.51
CA GLN A 244 22.48 5.13 25.52
C GLN A 244 22.20 3.64 25.27
N GLN A 245 22.67 3.13 24.13
CA GLN A 245 22.31 1.81 23.62
C GLN A 245 23.50 0.85 23.80
N GLU A 246 23.24 -0.26 24.46
CA GLU A 246 24.17 -1.39 24.59
C GLU A 246 24.22 -2.20 23.28
N VAL A 247 25.17 -3.13 23.18
CA VAL A 247 25.39 -3.89 21.93
C VAL A 247 24.16 -4.73 21.54
N TRP A 248 23.35 -5.16 22.51
CA TRP A 248 22.11 -5.91 22.29
C TRP A 248 21.01 -5.41 23.22
N HIS A 249 19.78 -5.25 22.70
CA HIS A 249 18.57 -5.07 23.51
C HIS A 249 17.45 -5.97 23.01
N ASN A 250 16.79 -6.71 23.91
CA ASN A 250 15.69 -7.62 23.60
C ASN A 250 14.36 -6.87 23.41
N PHE A 251 13.63 -7.22 22.34
CA PHE A 251 12.26 -6.78 22.05
C PHE A 251 11.22 -7.84 22.41
N PHE A 252 11.52 -9.13 22.14
CA PHE A 252 10.81 -10.27 22.71
C PHE A 252 11.66 -11.54 22.67
N GLU A 253 11.36 -12.48 23.56
CA GLU A 253 11.80 -13.87 23.52
C GLU A 253 10.57 -14.79 23.68
N VAL A 254 10.45 -15.77 22.80
CA VAL A 254 9.52 -16.91 22.97
C VAL A 254 10.38 -18.14 23.15
N GLN A 255 10.18 -18.86 24.25
CA GLN A 255 10.93 -20.04 24.66
C GLN A 255 9.98 -21.18 25.01
N ILE A 256 10.43 -22.42 24.84
CA ILE A 256 9.63 -23.64 25.10
C ILE A 256 10.21 -24.51 26.24
N SER A 257 11.28 -24.04 26.88
CA SER A 257 11.84 -24.59 28.12
C SER A 257 11.85 -23.50 29.20
N LYS A 258 11.72 -23.88 30.48
CA LYS A 258 11.69 -22.93 31.61
C LYS A 258 12.46 -23.53 32.79
N PRO A 259 13.50 -22.85 33.32
CA PRO A 259 14.08 -21.58 32.84
C PRO A 259 14.77 -21.72 31.46
N SER A 260 14.88 -20.61 30.72
CA SER A 260 15.78 -20.52 29.56
C SER A 260 17.22 -20.44 30.06
N THR A 261 18.15 -21.09 29.35
CA THR A 261 19.59 -21.04 29.64
C THR A 261 20.36 -20.17 28.66
N ASP A 262 19.67 -19.65 27.64
CA ASP A 262 20.21 -18.99 26.45
C ASP A 262 21.28 -19.80 25.70
N LYS A 263 21.16 -21.14 25.72
CA LYS A 263 22.17 -22.08 25.22
C LYS A 263 21.61 -23.32 24.54
N PHE A 264 20.38 -23.72 24.85
CA PHE A 264 19.81 -24.96 24.34
C PHE A 264 18.76 -24.70 23.26
N LEU A 265 18.62 -25.66 22.34
CA LEU A 265 17.50 -25.70 21.39
C LEU A 265 16.17 -25.51 22.14
N GLY A 266 15.28 -24.65 21.65
CA GLY A 266 14.04 -24.29 22.36
C GLY A 266 14.12 -23.08 23.31
N ASP A 267 15.31 -22.61 23.69
CA ASP A 267 15.46 -21.31 24.38
C ASP A 267 15.03 -20.19 23.41
N ARG A 268 15.69 -20.06 22.25
CA ARG A 268 15.38 -19.05 21.22
C ARG A 268 14.35 -19.56 20.19
N THR A 269 13.09 -19.79 20.58
CA THR A 269 12.06 -20.33 19.66
C THR A 269 11.55 -19.29 18.66
N LEU A 270 11.19 -18.08 19.13
CA LEU A 270 10.96 -16.92 18.26
C LEU A 270 11.39 -15.66 19.01
N SER A 271 12.49 -15.04 18.63
CA SER A 271 13.07 -13.95 19.41
C SER A 271 13.56 -12.79 18.54
N PHE A 272 13.73 -11.60 19.12
CA PHE A 272 14.08 -10.37 18.40
C PHE A 272 14.90 -9.41 19.28
N TRP A 273 16.04 -8.95 18.75
CA TRP A 273 16.89 -7.93 19.35
C TRP A 273 17.22 -6.81 18.34
N ILE A 274 17.54 -5.62 18.87
CA ILE A 274 18.27 -4.59 18.11
C ILE A 274 19.74 -4.58 18.51
N SER A 275 20.63 -4.23 17.58
CA SER A 275 22.06 -4.06 17.84
C SER A 275 22.67 -2.89 17.08
N THR A 276 23.66 -2.25 17.70
CA THR A 276 24.56 -1.27 17.05
C THR A 276 25.61 -1.93 16.14
N ALA A 277 25.75 -3.25 16.19
CA ALA A 277 26.66 -4.01 15.34
C ALA A 277 26.34 -3.82 13.84
N GLN A 278 27.36 -3.96 12.99
CA GLN A 278 27.27 -3.82 11.53
C GLN A 278 26.66 -2.48 11.04
N GLY A 279 26.67 -1.43 11.88
CA GLY A 279 26.06 -0.13 11.56
C GLY A 279 24.57 -0.03 11.83
N GLY A 280 23.98 -0.99 12.56
CA GLY A 280 22.60 -0.94 13.03
C GLY A 280 21.70 -2.00 12.40
N ILE A 281 21.42 -3.07 13.17
CA ILE A 281 20.66 -4.24 12.72
C ILE A 281 19.49 -4.57 13.66
N LEU A 282 18.43 -5.12 13.06
CA LEU A 282 17.41 -5.93 13.70
C LEU A 282 17.82 -7.40 13.53
N HIS A 283 17.90 -8.16 14.61
CA HIS A 283 18.40 -9.54 14.64
C HIS A 283 17.32 -10.49 15.15
N PHE A 284 17.06 -11.58 14.42
CA PHE A 284 15.88 -12.43 14.63
C PHE A 284 16.19 -13.94 14.75
N PRO A 285 17.22 -14.36 15.53
CA PRO A 285 17.59 -15.76 15.57
C PRO A 285 16.48 -16.65 16.11
N THR A 286 16.53 -17.89 15.63
CA THR A 286 15.70 -19.00 16.06
C THR A 286 16.60 -20.21 16.36
N TYR A 287 16.05 -21.40 16.53
CA TYR A 287 16.85 -22.63 16.59
C TYR A 287 16.46 -23.60 15.47
N THR A 288 17.33 -24.54 15.13
CA THR A 288 16.96 -25.71 14.33
C THR A 288 17.62 -26.95 14.88
N TYR A 289 16.85 -28.01 15.12
CA TYR A 289 17.43 -29.32 15.43
C TYR A 289 17.84 -30.04 14.15
N THR A 290 18.94 -30.82 14.21
CA THR A 290 19.42 -31.65 13.10
C THR A 290 19.20 -33.14 13.33
N ASN A 291 18.84 -33.55 14.55
CA ASN A 291 18.39 -34.90 14.88
C ASN A 291 17.61 -34.92 16.22
N MET A 292 16.97 -36.06 16.50
CA MET A 292 16.28 -36.36 17.77
C MET A 292 17.26 -36.65 18.94
N ASN A 293 18.55 -36.36 18.81
CA ASN A 293 19.59 -36.62 19.82
C ASN A 293 20.06 -35.32 20.50
N GLY A 294 19.24 -34.26 20.45
CA GLY A 294 19.54 -32.96 21.04
C GLY A 294 20.52 -32.08 20.24
N ALA A 295 21.00 -32.52 19.06
CA ALA A 295 21.93 -31.74 18.25
C ALA A 295 21.22 -30.75 17.31
N GLY A 296 21.86 -29.62 17.05
CA GLY A 296 21.31 -28.54 16.22
C GLY A 296 22.06 -27.22 16.40
N ASP A 297 21.51 -26.15 15.84
CA ASP A 297 21.95 -24.78 16.09
C ASP A 297 20.92 -24.07 17.00
N PRO A 298 21.28 -23.67 18.24
CA PRO A 298 20.40 -22.92 19.14
C PRO A 298 20.30 -21.42 18.81
N ASN A 299 21.02 -20.93 17.80
CA ASN A 299 21.10 -19.51 17.45
C ASN A 299 21.24 -19.29 15.93
N LEU A 300 20.33 -19.87 15.13
CA LEU A 300 20.27 -19.69 13.69
C LEU A 300 19.84 -18.24 13.37
N GLY A 301 20.82 -17.37 13.19
CA GLY A 301 20.65 -15.91 13.10
C GLY A 301 20.36 -15.35 11.71
N GLY A 302 19.67 -14.21 11.68
CA GLY A 302 19.40 -13.42 10.46
C GLY A 302 19.19 -11.95 10.79
N ASN A 303 19.60 -11.06 9.88
CA ASN A 303 19.71 -9.62 10.12
C ASN A 303 18.95 -8.78 9.07
N ILE A 304 18.30 -7.71 9.52
CA ILE A 304 17.76 -6.61 8.70
C ILE A 304 18.45 -5.30 9.12
N PHE A 305 19.08 -4.59 8.19
CA PHE A 305 19.75 -3.31 8.48
C PHE A 305 18.72 -2.21 8.75
N HIS A 306 18.60 -1.70 9.97
CA HIS A 306 17.50 -0.79 10.29
C HIS A 306 17.62 0.58 9.62
N ARG A 307 18.84 1.09 9.38
CA ARG A 307 19.11 2.43 8.78
C ARG A 307 18.25 3.53 9.43
N ASP A 308 18.33 3.66 10.76
CA ASP A 308 17.48 4.50 11.62
C ASP A 308 15.93 4.37 11.54
N ARG A 309 15.37 3.57 10.62
CA ARG A 309 13.91 3.33 10.48
C ARG A 309 13.24 2.69 11.71
N HIS A 310 14.03 2.15 12.64
CA HIS A 310 13.55 1.60 13.92
C HIS A 310 13.02 2.68 14.88
N LEU A 311 13.30 3.96 14.61
CA LEU A 311 12.81 5.15 15.36
C LEU A 311 11.36 5.55 14.96
N GLU A 312 10.82 4.91 13.93
CA GLU A 312 9.44 5.02 13.47
C GLU A 312 8.65 3.78 13.93
N TRP A 313 7.33 3.78 13.69
CA TRP A 313 6.51 2.58 13.93
C TRP A 313 6.76 1.55 12.83
N PHE A 314 7.23 0.37 13.22
CA PHE A 314 7.40 -0.78 12.32
C PHE A 314 6.64 -2.00 12.82
N PHE A 315 6.21 -2.86 11.89
CA PHE A 315 5.46 -4.08 12.15
C PHE A 315 6.26 -5.32 11.77
N LYS A 316 6.10 -6.42 12.52
CA LYS A 316 6.79 -7.71 12.31
C LYS A 316 5.82 -8.90 12.29
N LYS A 317 6.14 -9.97 11.54
CA LYS A 317 5.48 -11.31 11.60
C LYS A 317 6.50 -12.47 11.54
N GLY A 318 6.07 -13.72 11.75
CA GLY A 318 6.85 -14.95 11.49
C GLY A 318 6.79 -15.42 10.02
N PHE A 319 7.88 -16.02 9.52
CA PHE A 319 8.61 -15.53 8.34
C PHE A 319 8.91 -14.04 8.54
N VAL A 320 10.19 -13.67 8.67
CA VAL A 320 10.56 -12.37 9.27
C VAL A 320 10.41 -11.24 8.26
N GLY A 321 9.16 -10.84 8.00
CA GLY A 321 8.81 -9.61 7.30
C GLY A 321 8.72 -8.45 8.28
N VAL A 322 9.44 -7.38 7.98
CA VAL A 322 9.41 -6.10 8.71
C VAL A 322 8.87 -5.01 7.79
N LYS A 323 7.68 -4.45 8.11
CA LYS A 323 7.15 -3.25 7.43
C LYS A 323 7.69 -2.01 8.15
N PHE A 324 8.60 -1.29 7.51
CA PHE A 324 8.94 0.10 7.84
C PHE A 324 7.98 1.04 7.09
N THR A 325 7.96 2.34 7.39
CA THR A 325 7.17 3.34 6.64
C THR A 325 7.40 3.24 5.13
N GLY A 326 8.66 3.40 4.69
CA GLY A 326 9.05 3.41 3.27
C GLY A 326 9.24 2.06 2.57
N GLY A 327 8.93 0.91 3.19
CA GLY A 327 9.14 -0.38 2.51
C GLY A 327 8.89 -1.62 3.38
N ILE A 328 9.17 -2.79 2.82
CA ILE A 328 9.18 -4.08 3.51
C ILE A 328 10.55 -4.73 3.28
N GLU A 329 11.16 -5.29 4.34
CA GLU A 329 12.33 -6.16 4.23
C GLU A 329 12.02 -7.52 4.86
N THR A 330 12.60 -8.60 4.34
CA THR A 330 12.21 -9.99 4.66
C THR A 330 13.41 -10.91 4.85
N ILE A 331 13.34 -11.81 5.84
CA ILE A 331 14.28 -12.94 6.01
C ILE A 331 13.49 -14.25 5.89
N GLU A 332 13.95 -15.14 5.02
CA GLU A 332 13.52 -16.54 4.97
C GLU A 332 14.58 -17.42 5.65
N TYR A 333 14.13 -18.32 6.53
CA TYR A 333 14.96 -19.42 7.02
C TYR A 333 14.51 -20.71 6.33
N ASN A 334 15.46 -21.45 5.76
CA ASN A 334 15.21 -22.71 5.08
C ASN A 334 15.61 -23.89 5.97
N ASN A 335 14.84 -24.99 5.91
CA ASN A 335 15.09 -26.25 6.62
C ASN A 335 15.27 -26.06 8.14
N VAL A 336 14.32 -25.34 8.76
CA VAL A 336 14.28 -25.09 10.20
C VAL A 336 13.29 -26.05 10.86
N ASN A 337 13.78 -26.82 11.83
CA ASN A 337 13.00 -27.80 12.59
C ASN A 337 12.92 -27.37 14.05
N HIS A 338 11.71 -27.10 14.56
CA HIS A 338 11.45 -26.82 15.97
C HIS A 338 10.80 -28.04 16.62
N TYR A 339 11.12 -28.30 17.89
CA TYR A 339 10.46 -29.35 18.68
C TYR A 339 8.95 -29.12 18.79
N TYR A 340 8.21 -30.22 18.92
CA TYR A 340 6.76 -30.18 19.01
C TYR A 340 6.33 -30.05 20.48
N THR A 341 5.55 -29.01 20.79
CA THR A 341 5.27 -28.61 22.17
C THR A 341 3.87 -27.98 22.30
N PRO A 342 3.15 -28.22 23.41
CA PRO A 342 1.93 -27.49 23.72
C PRO A 342 2.20 -26.22 24.55
N TYR A 343 3.45 -25.95 24.98
CA TYR A 343 3.81 -24.84 25.90
C TYR A 343 4.71 -23.78 25.25
N PHE A 344 4.34 -22.50 25.44
CA PHE A 344 5.07 -21.31 24.99
C PHE A 344 5.14 -20.25 26.10
N TYR A 345 6.33 -20.05 26.64
CA TYR A 345 6.64 -18.98 27.59
C TYR A 345 7.08 -17.74 26.80
N ARG A 346 6.38 -16.61 26.97
CA ARG A 346 6.55 -15.41 26.14
C ARG A 346 6.96 -14.22 27.00
N PHE A 347 8.05 -13.56 26.60
CA PHE A 347 8.62 -12.39 27.25
C PHE A 347 8.63 -11.23 26.25
N ILE A 348 7.97 -10.12 26.58
CA ILE A 348 7.97 -8.90 25.75
C ILE A 348 8.76 -7.79 26.43
N GLY A 349 9.57 -7.09 25.62
CA GLY A 349 10.31 -5.87 25.95
C GLY A 349 11.52 -6.06 26.85
N LYS A 350 11.84 -7.29 27.28
CA LYS A 350 13.08 -7.70 27.96
C LYS A 350 13.11 -9.23 28.03
N ASP A 351 14.28 -9.82 28.25
CA ASP A 351 14.43 -11.21 28.74
C ASP A 351 15.07 -11.20 30.16
N LYS A 352 15.76 -12.26 30.60
CA LYS A 352 16.45 -12.30 31.91
C LYS A 352 17.96 -11.99 31.80
N GLN A 353 18.52 -12.05 30.60
CA GLN A 353 19.95 -12.06 30.28
C GLN A 353 20.42 -10.72 29.71
N ASN A 354 19.56 -10.00 28.98
CA ASN A 354 19.86 -8.85 28.15
C ASN A 354 19.15 -7.56 28.61
N PRO A 355 19.69 -6.38 28.23
CA PRO A 355 18.99 -5.09 28.32
C PRO A 355 17.63 -5.11 27.60
N GLY A 356 16.64 -4.43 28.17
CA GLY A 356 15.28 -4.37 27.61
C GLY A 356 15.10 -3.30 26.53
N PHE A 357 13.95 -3.35 25.90
CA PHE A 357 13.47 -2.39 24.92
C PHE A 357 13.26 -0.99 25.52
N ASN A 358 13.59 0.05 24.75
CA ASN A 358 13.35 1.45 25.10
C ASN A 358 12.52 2.13 24.00
N GLY A 359 11.29 2.55 24.32
CA GLY A 359 10.39 3.19 23.36
C GLY A 359 8.94 2.80 23.55
N LYS A 360 8.22 2.53 22.46
CA LYS A 360 6.79 2.16 22.49
C LYS A 360 6.50 0.83 21.79
N ILE A 361 5.56 0.08 22.36
CA ILE A 361 5.07 -1.22 21.87
C ILE A 361 3.54 -1.12 21.74
N GLY A 362 2.93 -1.76 20.75
CA GLY A 362 1.47 -1.85 20.63
C GLY A 362 1.01 -3.04 19.79
N TYR A 363 -0.19 -3.56 20.10
CA TYR A 363 -0.87 -4.63 19.36
C TYR A 363 0.00 -5.88 19.14
N VAL A 364 0.71 -6.31 20.18
CA VAL A 364 1.50 -7.55 20.13
C VAL A 364 0.56 -8.74 20.27
N SER A 365 0.60 -9.64 19.30
CA SER A 365 -0.17 -10.88 19.32
C SER A 365 0.75 -12.08 19.13
N PHE A 366 0.47 -13.13 19.90
CA PHE A 366 0.97 -14.47 19.62
C PHE A 366 -0.18 -15.30 19.05
N VAL A 367 0.02 -15.88 17.89
CA VAL A 367 -0.98 -16.68 17.18
C VAL A 367 -0.50 -18.10 16.95
N LEU A 368 -1.42 -19.04 17.09
CA LEU A 368 -1.24 -20.47 16.92
C LEU A 368 -2.23 -21.03 15.88
N GLY A 369 -1.90 -22.17 15.28
CA GLY A 369 -2.80 -22.91 14.37
C GLY A 369 -2.60 -22.56 12.90
N SER A 370 -3.22 -23.35 12.02
CA SER A 370 -2.87 -23.34 10.59
C SER A 370 -3.13 -22.00 9.88
N GLY A 371 -2.26 -21.65 8.93
CA GLY A 371 -2.26 -20.39 8.19
C GLY A 371 -1.71 -19.19 8.98
N THR A 372 -1.08 -19.40 10.13
CA THR A 372 -0.39 -18.33 10.88
C THR A 372 1.02 -18.07 10.34
N PHE A 373 1.75 -19.11 9.96
CA PHE A 373 3.01 -19.06 9.23
C PHE A 373 2.76 -18.83 7.73
N ARG A 374 3.50 -17.90 7.09
CA ARG A 374 3.35 -17.60 5.66
C ARG A 374 4.68 -17.15 5.05
N LYS A 375 5.17 -17.83 4.01
CA LYS A 375 6.39 -17.47 3.23
C LYS A 375 6.29 -16.15 2.44
N THR A 376 5.33 -15.28 2.76
CA THR A 376 4.99 -14.06 1.99
C THR A 376 4.66 -12.93 2.97
N PRO A 377 5.13 -11.68 2.73
CA PRO A 377 4.90 -10.54 3.63
C PRO A 377 3.46 -9.96 3.55
N PHE A 378 2.44 -10.80 3.36
CA PHE A 378 1.04 -10.41 3.49
C PHE A 378 0.67 -10.28 4.96
N PHE A 379 0.89 -9.09 5.51
CA PHE A 379 0.57 -8.74 6.90
C PHE A 379 -0.94 -8.60 7.15
N LYS A 380 -1.73 -8.23 6.14
CA LYS A 380 -3.19 -8.15 6.22
C LYS A 380 -3.81 -9.53 6.48
N HIS A 381 -4.80 -9.59 7.36
CA HIS A 381 -5.59 -10.78 7.64
C HIS A 381 -7.09 -10.45 7.68
N LEU A 382 -7.94 -11.35 7.19
CA LEU A 382 -9.42 -11.17 7.15
C LEU A 382 -10.07 -10.90 8.51
N LYS A 383 -9.36 -11.22 9.60
CA LYS A 383 -9.77 -11.01 11.00
C LYS A 383 -8.75 -10.17 11.80
N ASP A 384 -7.76 -9.57 11.13
CA ASP A 384 -6.59 -8.88 11.70
C ASP A 384 -5.92 -9.51 12.95
N ILE A 385 -5.88 -10.85 13.04
CA ILE A 385 -5.36 -11.60 14.22
C ILE A 385 -3.88 -11.34 14.57
N VAL A 386 -3.19 -10.52 13.77
CA VAL A 386 -1.79 -10.15 13.95
C VAL A 386 -1.62 -8.69 14.38
N GLY A 387 -2.72 -7.91 14.48
CA GLY A 387 -2.73 -6.51 14.89
C GLY A 387 -2.25 -5.51 13.83
N PHE A 388 -2.22 -5.88 12.55
CA PHE A 388 -1.63 -5.06 11.49
C PHE A 388 -2.53 -3.88 11.12
N GLU A 389 -3.80 -4.13 10.80
CA GLU A 389 -4.75 -3.07 10.39
C GLU A 389 -5.14 -2.16 11.57
N LYS A 390 -5.28 -2.75 12.77
CA LYS A 390 -5.41 -2.06 14.06
C LYS A 390 -4.27 -1.03 14.22
N GLY A 391 -3.02 -1.47 14.23
CA GLY A 391 -1.89 -0.55 14.43
C GLY A 391 -1.56 0.37 13.24
N GLN A 392 -1.82 -0.04 12.00
CA GLN A 392 -1.67 0.86 10.86
C GLN A 392 -2.66 2.03 10.94
N SER A 393 -3.91 1.77 11.34
CA SER A 393 -4.94 2.80 11.48
C SER A 393 -4.80 3.67 12.74
N THR A 394 -4.25 3.15 13.84
CA THR A 394 -4.13 3.92 15.10
C THR A 394 -2.75 4.54 15.35
N LEU A 395 -1.64 3.93 14.90
CA LEU A 395 -0.27 4.35 15.26
C LEU A 395 0.41 5.13 14.13
N VAL A 396 0.28 4.64 12.90
CA VAL A 396 0.94 5.25 11.73
C VAL A 396 0.16 6.48 11.25
N ILE A 397 -1.17 6.38 11.18
CA ILE A 397 -2.03 7.45 10.65
C ILE A 397 -2.25 8.62 11.63
N LYS A 398 -2.00 8.46 12.94
CA LYS A 398 -2.23 9.51 13.96
C LYS A 398 -1.08 10.51 14.16
N ARG A 399 -0.04 10.52 13.31
CA ARG A 399 1.03 11.53 13.33
C ARG A 399 0.89 12.51 12.16
N ASP A 400 0.16 13.59 12.42
CA ASP A 400 0.04 14.82 11.61
C ASP A 400 -0.29 14.69 10.11
N GLN A 401 -0.62 13.49 9.64
CA GLN A 401 -1.49 13.31 8.48
C GLN A 401 -2.91 13.75 8.86
N LYS A 402 -3.13 15.08 8.84
CA LYS A 402 -4.40 15.59 8.31
C LYS A 402 -4.71 14.79 7.04
N LYS A 403 -5.95 14.31 6.91
CA LYS A 403 -6.43 13.72 5.65
C LYS A 403 -5.99 14.60 4.49
N ARG A 404 -5.61 13.99 3.36
CA ARG A 404 -5.28 14.66 2.09
C ARG A 404 -6.13 15.93 1.94
N GLN A 405 -5.50 17.07 2.15
CA GLN A 405 -6.00 18.38 1.80
C GLN A 405 -4.85 19.04 1.06
N PRO A 406 -4.89 19.15 -0.28
CA PRO A 406 -3.98 20.05 -0.96
C PRO A 406 -4.27 21.45 -0.43
N ILE A 407 -3.21 22.20 -0.12
CA ILE A 407 -3.35 23.58 0.37
C ILE A 407 -3.49 24.50 -0.86
N THR A 408 -4.48 24.18 -1.71
CA THR A 408 -5.09 25.02 -2.74
C THR A 408 -6.29 24.29 -3.34
N ASP A 409 -7.20 25.04 -3.94
CA ASP A 409 -8.57 24.64 -4.30
C ASP A 409 -8.74 23.24 -4.95
N GLU A 410 -9.34 22.30 -4.19
CA GLU A 410 -9.77 20.99 -4.71
C GLU A 410 -10.88 21.09 -5.75
N THR A 411 -11.72 22.13 -5.68
CA THR A 411 -12.97 22.22 -6.46
C THR A 411 -12.76 22.60 -7.93
N GLY A 412 -11.65 23.25 -8.27
CA GLY A 412 -11.35 23.77 -9.61
C GLY A 412 -12.08 25.07 -9.97
N GLN A 413 -12.66 25.75 -8.99
CA GLN A 413 -13.31 27.04 -9.12
C GLN A 413 -12.29 28.19 -9.11
N GLN A 414 -11.21 28.06 -8.35
CA GLN A 414 -10.14 29.06 -8.31
C GLN A 414 -9.15 28.81 -9.45
N GLN A 415 -9.03 29.80 -10.34
CA GLN A 415 -8.09 29.78 -11.45
C GLN A 415 -7.08 30.92 -11.28
N PHE A 416 -5.80 30.58 -11.28
CA PHE A 416 -4.69 31.51 -11.03
C PHE A 416 -4.13 32.00 -12.37
N PRO A 417 -4.33 33.28 -12.75
CA PRO A 417 -3.76 33.83 -13.98
C PRO A 417 -2.26 34.11 -13.79
N SER A 418 -1.40 33.51 -14.61
CA SER A 418 0.06 33.69 -14.56
C SER A 418 0.52 34.44 -15.81
N ALA A 419 1.25 35.54 -15.64
CA ALA A 419 1.79 36.34 -16.75
C ALA A 419 3.29 36.08 -16.95
N TYR A 420 3.76 36.02 -18.19
CA TYR A 420 5.18 35.79 -18.47
C TYR A 420 6.13 36.85 -17.90
N ASN A 421 5.62 38.06 -17.72
CA ASN A 421 6.35 39.22 -17.21
C ASN A 421 6.24 39.40 -15.68
N GLN A 422 5.45 38.59 -14.98
CA GLN A 422 5.20 38.71 -13.53
C GLN A 422 6.43 38.36 -12.69
N ASN A 423 6.95 39.32 -11.91
CA ASN A 423 8.20 39.16 -11.17
C ASN A 423 8.12 38.28 -9.91
N SER A 424 6.91 38.06 -9.37
CA SER A 424 6.69 37.26 -8.15
C SER A 424 6.02 35.93 -8.49
N PRO A 425 6.40 34.81 -7.84
CA PRO A 425 5.67 33.55 -7.98
C PRO A 425 4.20 33.70 -7.58
N GLN A 426 3.36 32.83 -8.14
CA GLN A 426 1.95 32.69 -7.74
C GLN A 426 1.81 32.03 -6.37
N MET A 427 2.74 31.13 -6.03
CA MET A 427 2.75 30.41 -4.75
C MET A 427 4.19 30.06 -4.34
N VAL A 428 4.48 30.12 -3.03
CA VAL A 428 5.74 29.65 -2.43
C VAL A 428 5.40 28.98 -1.10
N GLU A 429 5.82 27.72 -0.94
CA GLU A 429 5.47 26.87 0.21
C GLU A 429 6.70 26.14 0.72
N GLU A 430 6.79 25.90 2.03
CA GLU A 430 7.97 25.30 2.67
C GLU A 430 7.62 24.14 3.61
N PHE A 431 8.33 23.03 3.44
CA PHE A 431 8.18 21.80 4.21
C PHE A 431 9.44 21.57 5.02
N ARG A 432 9.29 21.40 6.33
CA ARG A 432 10.37 21.07 7.27
C ARG A 432 9.97 19.81 8.04
N SER A 433 10.92 18.90 8.25
CA SER A 433 10.68 17.62 8.92
C SER A 433 11.88 17.15 9.73
N GLU A 434 11.61 16.57 10.90
CA GLU A 434 12.63 15.94 11.75
C GLU A 434 13.25 14.68 11.13
N VAL A 435 12.51 14.01 10.24
CA VAL A 435 12.94 12.83 9.46
C VAL A 435 13.00 13.15 7.96
N SER A 436 13.85 12.46 7.21
CA SER A 436 13.99 12.69 5.77
C SER A 436 12.74 12.25 5.00
N PHE A 437 12.29 13.05 4.03
CA PHE A 437 11.12 12.75 3.21
C PHE A 437 11.36 11.51 2.33
N THR A 438 10.54 10.48 2.49
CA THR A 438 10.61 9.22 1.73
C THR A 438 9.97 9.35 0.34
N GLU A 439 8.95 10.19 0.22
CA GLU A 439 8.24 10.53 -1.02
C GLU A 439 7.92 12.01 -1.06
N TYR A 440 7.90 12.58 -2.27
CA TYR A 440 7.37 13.93 -2.48
C TYR A 440 6.99 14.14 -3.94
N GLY A 441 6.04 15.04 -4.17
CA GLY A 441 5.60 15.41 -5.52
C GLY A 441 4.63 16.57 -5.53
N TYR A 442 4.37 17.08 -6.72
CA TYR A 442 3.39 18.13 -6.96
C TYR A 442 2.74 17.98 -8.34
N GLY A 443 1.71 18.78 -8.58
CA GLY A 443 1.05 18.87 -9.86
C GLY A 443 -0.11 19.85 -9.86
N PHE A 444 -0.71 20.02 -11.02
CA PHE A 444 -1.68 21.07 -11.32
C PHE A 444 -2.26 20.87 -12.73
N TRP A 445 -3.40 21.52 -13.01
CA TRP A 445 -3.79 21.80 -14.39
C TRP A 445 -3.23 23.17 -14.82
N ALA A 446 -2.71 23.24 -16.04
CA ALA A 446 -2.33 24.49 -16.71
C ALA A 446 -3.04 24.61 -18.06
N LYS A 447 -3.42 25.82 -18.45
CA LYS A 447 -3.98 26.15 -19.76
C LYS A 447 -3.15 27.26 -20.36
N PHE A 448 -2.45 26.96 -21.46
CA PHE A 448 -1.66 27.94 -22.18
C PHE A 448 -2.58 28.91 -22.92
N LEU A 449 -2.26 30.20 -22.87
CA LEU A 449 -3.01 31.24 -23.55
C LEU A 449 -2.03 32.28 -24.12
N THR A 450 -2.07 32.47 -25.43
CA THR A 450 -1.21 33.42 -26.16
C THR A 450 -1.61 34.87 -25.87
N ALA A 451 -2.90 35.13 -25.62
CA ALA A 451 -3.44 36.48 -25.43
C ALA A 451 -3.65 36.91 -23.96
N TYR A 452 -3.55 35.99 -22.98
CA TYR A 452 -3.97 36.24 -21.60
C TYR A 452 -3.03 35.57 -20.58
N PRO A 453 -2.76 36.19 -19.41
CA PRO A 453 -3.26 37.50 -18.95
C PRO A 453 -2.54 38.69 -19.61
N VAL A 454 -1.45 38.42 -20.35
CA VAL A 454 -0.74 39.39 -21.19
C VAL A 454 -0.51 38.74 -22.56
N LYS A 455 -0.59 39.51 -23.64
CA LYS A 455 -0.31 39.04 -25.00
C LYS A 455 1.19 38.69 -25.16
N LEU A 456 1.49 37.46 -25.56
CA LEU A 456 2.85 36.99 -25.82
C LEU A 456 3.36 37.48 -27.18
N PRO A 457 4.53 38.14 -27.27
CA PRO A 457 5.10 38.55 -28.57
C PRO A 457 5.48 37.38 -29.48
N ASN A 458 5.95 36.27 -28.90
CA ASN A 458 6.49 35.11 -29.63
C ASN A 458 5.66 33.82 -29.44
N GLY A 459 4.45 33.94 -28.86
CA GLY A 459 3.61 32.80 -28.48
C GLY A 459 4.38 31.73 -27.69
N LYS A 460 4.13 30.45 -27.99
CA LYS A 460 4.78 29.31 -27.32
C LYS A 460 6.30 29.15 -27.56
N ASN A 461 6.92 29.95 -28.44
CA ASN A 461 8.26 29.69 -28.97
C ASN A 461 9.41 30.40 -28.22
N ALA A 462 9.17 31.03 -27.07
CA ALA A 462 10.29 31.40 -26.20
C ALA A 462 11.03 30.13 -25.75
N SER A 463 12.36 30.18 -25.64
CA SER A 463 13.19 28.99 -25.36
C SER A 463 12.78 28.27 -24.07
N TRP A 464 12.35 29.03 -23.06
CA TRP A 464 11.95 28.54 -21.74
C TRP A 464 10.90 29.46 -21.11
N TYR A 465 9.78 28.90 -20.64
CA TYR A 465 8.88 29.50 -19.66
C TYR A 465 8.87 28.65 -18.38
N PHE A 466 9.03 29.28 -17.21
CA PHE A 466 8.98 28.59 -15.93
C PHE A 466 7.55 28.25 -15.50
N MET A 467 7.35 27.03 -14.99
CA MET A 467 6.04 26.56 -14.50
C MET A 467 6.06 26.27 -13.00
N ALA A 468 6.97 25.39 -12.56
CA ALA A 468 7.00 24.92 -11.16
C ALA A 468 8.37 24.32 -10.80
N ARG A 469 8.77 24.37 -9.51
CA ARG A 469 9.87 23.57 -8.96
C ARG A 469 9.72 23.20 -7.49
N LEU A 470 10.42 22.15 -7.11
CA LEU A 470 10.93 21.91 -5.75
C LEU A 470 12.44 22.21 -5.69
N THR A 471 12.86 22.86 -4.62
CA THR A 471 14.28 23.09 -4.26
C THR A 471 14.55 22.65 -2.81
N GLN A 472 15.77 22.20 -2.52
CA GLN A 472 16.25 21.90 -1.15
C GLN A 472 16.89 23.12 -0.46
N HIS A 473 16.89 24.30 -1.08
CA HIS A 473 17.53 25.50 -0.54
C HIS A 473 16.51 26.64 -0.31
N GLU A 474 16.57 27.22 0.89
CA GLU A 474 15.72 28.35 1.30
C GLU A 474 15.99 29.59 0.44
N TYR A 475 17.29 29.85 0.21
CA TYR A 475 17.84 30.74 -0.81
C TYR A 475 18.39 29.86 -1.94
N TYR A 476 17.65 29.78 -3.04
CA TYR A 476 17.98 28.93 -4.18
C TYR A 476 18.70 29.71 -5.29
N GLU A 477 19.25 28.99 -6.25
CA GLU A 477 19.92 29.51 -7.46
C GLU A 477 19.34 28.83 -8.71
N ASN A 478 19.89 29.10 -9.89
CA ASN A 478 19.42 28.55 -11.16
C ASN A 478 19.73 27.05 -11.36
N ILE A 479 21.02 26.66 -11.35
CA ILE A 479 21.47 25.33 -11.81
C ILE A 479 22.24 24.49 -10.78
N ARG A 480 22.76 25.11 -9.70
CA ARG A 480 23.50 24.37 -8.65
C ARG A 480 22.67 23.20 -8.12
N MET A 481 23.31 22.06 -7.90
CA MET A 481 22.68 20.82 -7.45
C MET A 481 21.80 21.06 -6.22
N GLY A 482 20.58 20.52 -6.22
CA GLY A 482 19.57 20.77 -5.18
C GLY A 482 18.56 21.89 -5.48
N ASN A 483 18.84 22.80 -6.42
CA ASN A 483 17.87 23.85 -6.80
C ASN A 483 16.76 23.37 -7.75
N ARG A 484 16.95 22.20 -8.36
CA ARG A 484 16.04 21.56 -9.32
C ARG A 484 15.72 20.13 -8.87
N ILE A 485 15.14 19.97 -7.69
CA ILE A 485 14.80 18.64 -7.14
C ILE A 485 13.77 17.95 -8.04
N LEU A 486 12.70 18.68 -8.39
CA LEU A 486 11.72 18.31 -9.41
C LEU A 486 11.30 19.64 -10.04
N THR A 487 11.59 19.87 -11.32
CA THR A 487 11.35 21.16 -11.99
C THR A 487 10.70 20.98 -13.36
N ILE A 488 9.71 21.84 -13.68
CA ILE A 488 9.01 21.88 -14.98
C ILE A 488 9.19 23.24 -15.64
N PHE A 489 9.57 23.23 -16.92
CA PHE A 489 9.49 24.37 -17.84
C PHE A 489 8.68 23.99 -19.09
N GLN A 490 8.07 24.98 -19.75
CA GLN A 490 7.66 24.86 -21.15
C GLN A 490 8.85 25.29 -22.03
N GLY A 491 9.27 24.44 -22.95
CA GLY A 491 10.20 24.78 -24.03
C GLY A 491 9.51 24.82 -25.39
N GLN A 492 10.28 24.93 -26.46
CA GLN A 492 9.76 24.97 -27.84
C GLN A 492 9.39 23.55 -28.34
N GLY A 493 8.10 23.23 -28.36
CA GLY A 493 7.56 21.92 -28.78
C GLY A 493 7.45 20.87 -27.67
N TYR A 494 7.97 21.12 -26.47
CA TYR A 494 7.99 20.17 -25.36
C TYR A 494 7.83 20.82 -23.98
N TYR A 495 7.30 20.05 -23.03
CA TYR A 495 7.49 20.30 -21.61
C TYR A 495 8.76 19.60 -21.13
N HIS A 496 9.58 20.34 -20.39
CA HIS A 496 10.91 19.95 -19.95
C HIS A 496 10.91 19.67 -18.46
N PHE A 497 11.31 18.46 -18.10
CA PHE A 497 11.33 17.95 -16.75
C PHE A 497 12.78 17.69 -16.37
N ALA A 498 13.24 18.37 -15.31
CA ALA A 498 14.59 18.26 -14.78
C ALA A 498 14.56 17.86 -13.30
N THR A 499 15.47 16.97 -12.92
CA THR A 499 15.62 16.39 -11.58
C THR A 499 17.12 16.19 -11.29
N ILE A 500 17.52 15.98 -10.04
CA ILE A 500 18.94 15.75 -9.68
C ILE A 500 19.25 14.26 -9.53
N ASN A 501 20.53 13.89 -9.60
CA ASN A 501 20.99 12.55 -9.24
C ASN A 501 22.34 12.59 -8.50
N ILE A 502 22.36 12.16 -7.24
CA ILE A 502 23.57 12.18 -6.40
C ILE A 502 24.65 11.17 -6.85
N GLN A 503 24.36 10.33 -7.83
CA GLN A 503 25.30 9.38 -8.42
C GLN A 503 26.07 9.94 -9.62
N THR A 504 25.59 11.03 -10.24
CA THR A 504 26.17 11.61 -11.46
C THR A 504 26.48 13.11 -11.35
N ASP A 505 25.97 13.80 -10.32
CA ASP A 505 26.01 15.26 -10.10
C ASP A 505 25.27 16.10 -11.17
N ASP A 506 25.34 15.68 -12.44
CA ASP A 506 24.54 16.22 -13.55
C ASP A 506 23.01 16.09 -13.33
N PRO A 507 22.21 17.08 -13.77
CA PRO A 507 20.76 17.02 -13.74
C PRO A 507 20.22 16.07 -14.82
N VAL A 508 19.35 15.14 -14.42
CA VAL A 508 18.71 14.19 -15.35
C VAL A 508 17.46 14.83 -15.95
N ILE A 509 17.37 14.76 -17.28
CA ILE A 509 16.38 15.48 -18.08
C ILE A 509 15.52 14.51 -18.90
N ARG A 510 14.21 14.81 -19.01
CA ARG A 510 13.30 14.26 -20.02
C ARG A 510 12.46 15.39 -20.60
N ASN A 511 12.13 15.27 -21.89
CA ASN A 511 11.18 16.15 -22.57
C ASN A 511 9.95 15.34 -22.94
N ILE A 512 8.74 15.88 -22.72
CA ILE A 512 7.48 15.34 -23.22
C ILE A 512 6.96 16.32 -24.27
N ASN A 513 6.93 15.89 -25.53
CA ASN A 513 6.45 16.72 -26.64
C ASN A 513 4.96 17.03 -26.47
N TYR A 514 4.56 18.27 -26.74
CA TYR A 514 3.16 18.70 -26.69
C TYR A 514 2.55 18.83 -28.11
N PRO A 515 1.21 18.78 -28.26
CA PRO A 515 0.56 18.89 -29.56
C PRO A 515 0.90 20.19 -30.33
N ALA A 516 0.71 20.18 -31.66
CA ALA A 516 1.08 21.32 -32.50
C ALA A 516 0.38 22.63 -32.08
N ASP A 517 -0.89 22.52 -31.67
CA ASP A 517 -1.68 23.55 -31.01
C ASP A 517 -1.92 23.17 -29.53
N ILE A 518 -1.78 24.15 -28.62
CA ILE A 518 -2.06 24.03 -27.18
C ILE A 518 -2.90 25.21 -26.65
N GLU A 519 -3.35 26.12 -27.51
CA GLU A 519 -4.10 27.31 -27.12
C GLU A 519 -5.42 26.91 -26.46
N GLY A 520 -5.64 27.32 -25.21
CA GLY A 520 -6.85 26.98 -24.47
C GLY A 520 -6.95 25.52 -24.01
N ILE A 521 -5.98 24.64 -24.31
CA ILE A 521 -5.99 23.24 -23.87
C ILE A 521 -5.56 23.14 -22.40
N TRP A 522 -6.47 22.69 -21.54
CA TRP A 522 -6.14 22.26 -20.19
C TRP A 522 -5.26 21.00 -20.24
N THR A 523 -4.04 21.12 -19.73
CA THR A 523 -3.04 20.05 -19.63
C THR A 523 -2.73 19.81 -18.15
N HIS A 524 -2.80 18.57 -17.69
CA HIS A 524 -2.45 18.21 -16.32
C HIS A 524 -0.97 17.81 -16.21
N PHE A 525 -0.32 18.20 -15.13
CA PHE A 525 1.05 17.87 -14.78
C PHE A 525 1.10 17.15 -13.44
N TYR A 526 1.84 16.05 -13.34
CA TYR A 526 2.25 15.41 -12.09
C TYR A 526 3.76 15.17 -12.16
N PHE A 527 4.51 15.50 -11.10
CA PHE A 527 5.93 15.16 -11.00
C PHE A 527 6.25 14.76 -9.56
N SER A 528 6.79 13.55 -9.36
CA SER A 528 7.05 12.99 -8.03
C SER A 528 8.28 12.11 -7.98
N TYR A 529 8.79 11.87 -6.77
CA TYR A 529 9.94 11.03 -6.45
C TYR A 529 9.65 10.13 -5.25
N SER A 530 10.27 8.96 -5.23
CA SER A 530 10.39 8.10 -4.05
C SER A 530 11.84 7.70 -3.81
N ASN A 531 12.22 7.58 -2.54
CA ASN A 531 13.54 7.12 -2.12
C ASN A 531 13.85 5.65 -2.47
N THR A 532 12.91 4.94 -3.11
CA THR A 532 13.17 3.69 -3.84
C THR A 532 14.08 3.87 -5.08
N GLY A 533 14.38 5.11 -5.50
CA GLY A 533 15.38 5.40 -6.53
C GLY A 533 14.83 5.72 -7.93
N LYS A 534 13.61 6.27 -8.02
CA LYS A 534 13.12 6.88 -9.26
C LYS A 534 12.25 8.12 -9.01
N ALA A 535 12.30 9.06 -9.96
CA ALA A 535 11.28 10.08 -10.15
C ALA A 535 10.44 9.76 -11.39
N VAL A 536 9.19 10.21 -11.41
CA VAL A 536 8.22 9.97 -12.50
C VAL A 536 7.42 11.24 -12.77
N ALA A 537 7.40 11.66 -14.02
CA ALA A 537 6.55 12.73 -14.54
C ALA A 537 5.39 12.14 -15.37
N ILE A 538 4.19 12.70 -15.23
CA ILE A 538 2.99 12.30 -15.98
C ILE A 538 2.27 13.55 -16.49
N VAL A 539 1.92 13.55 -17.79
CA VAL A 539 1.24 14.67 -18.47
C VAL A 539 0.00 14.18 -19.21
N LYS A 540 -1.16 14.78 -18.96
CA LYS A 540 -2.42 14.49 -19.70
C LYS A 540 -2.84 15.72 -20.50
N PHE A 541 -2.98 15.57 -21.82
CA PHE A 541 -3.29 16.65 -22.76
C PHE A 541 -4.77 16.68 -23.11
N GLY A 542 -5.56 17.56 -22.49
CA GLY A 542 -7.01 17.53 -22.69
C GLY A 542 -7.58 16.17 -22.28
N GLU A 543 -8.41 15.58 -23.15
CA GLU A 543 -8.94 14.22 -22.96
C GLU A 543 -7.97 13.09 -23.37
N LEU A 544 -6.85 13.38 -24.07
CA LEU A 544 -5.89 12.37 -24.56
C LEU A 544 -5.26 11.57 -23.41
N ASP A 545 -4.77 10.36 -23.69
CA ASP A 545 -4.17 9.49 -22.66
C ASP A 545 -2.91 10.09 -21.99
N PRO A 546 -2.64 9.76 -20.71
CA PRO A 546 -1.50 10.33 -20.00
C PRO A 546 -0.15 9.78 -20.50
N VAL A 547 0.76 10.68 -20.86
CA VAL A 547 2.16 10.34 -21.21
C VAL A 547 3.01 10.33 -19.95
N LEU A 548 3.78 9.26 -19.74
CA LEU A 548 4.62 9.04 -18.57
C LEU A 548 6.11 9.06 -18.96
N ALA A 549 6.95 9.68 -18.14
CA ALA A 549 8.40 9.69 -18.28
C ALA A 549 9.09 9.34 -16.95
N GLU A 550 9.93 8.30 -16.96
CA GLU A 550 10.71 7.87 -15.80
C GLU A 550 12.14 8.42 -15.78
N PHE A 551 12.62 8.63 -14.56
CA PHE A 551 13.95 9.12 -14.22
C PHE A 551 14.58 8.13 -13.22
N PRO A 552 15.52 7.27 -13.64
CA PRO A 552 16.29 6.43 -12.73
C PRO A 552 17.31 7.30 -12.00
N VAL A 553 16.94 7.82 -10.82
CA VAL A 553 17.72 8.82 -10.07
C VAL A 553 17.62 8.60 -8.57
N LYS A 554 18.69 8.94 -7.86
CA LYS A 554 18.72 9.01 -6.40
C LYS A 554 18.88 10.46 -5.95
N HIS A 555 17.96 10.95 -5.15
CA HIS A 555 18.05 12.26 -4.49
C HIS A 555 18.75 12.10 -3.12
N PRO A 556 19.31 13.18 -2.54
CA PRO A 556 19.83 13.14 -1.18
C PRO A 556 18.69 13.05 -0.14
N ASP A 557 19.05 12.77 1.11
CA ASP A 557 18.09 12.67 2.21
C ASP A 557 17.58 14.07 2.63
N LEU A 558 16.43 14.46 2.08
CA LEU A 558 15.85 15.79 2.27
C LEU A 558 15.02 15.92 3.55
N LYS A 559 15.39 16.85 4.43
CA LYS A 559 14.55 17.31 5.57
C LYS A 559 13.87 18.66 5.33
N TYR A 560 14.24 19.32 4.24
CA TYR A 560 13.67 20.60 3.81
C TYR A 560 13.35 20.54 2.31
N LEU A 561 12.19 21.08 1.96
CA LEU A 561 11.75 21.27 0.59
C LEU A 561 11.00 22.60 0.48
N LYS A 562 11.20 23.31 -0.63
CA LYS A 562 10.50 24.55 -0.97
C LYS A 562 9.87 24.43 -2.35
N PHE A 563 8.54 24.53 -2.41
CA PHE A 563 7.77 24.52 -3.65
C PHE A 563 7.57 25.95 -4.13
N ILE A 564 7.79 26.20 -5.42
CA ILE A 564 7.67 27.52 -6.06
C ILE A 564 6.90 27.33 -7.36
N PHE A 565 5.86 28.14 -7.56
CA PHE A 565 4.86 27.92 -8.60
C PHE A 565 4.45 29.22 -9.32
N GLY A 566 4.37 29.17 -10.65
CA GLY A 566 3.96 30.29 -11.51
C GLY A 566 4.89 31.52 -11.46
N GLY A 567 4.57 32.54 -12.25
CA GLY A 567 5.40 33.76 -12.35
C GLY A 567 6.81 33.51 -12.89
N LYS A 568 7.70 34.51 -12.79
CA LYS A 568 9.12 34.38 -13.15
C LYS A 568 9.90 33.59 -12.11
N ASP A 569 10.89 32.86 -12.58
CA ASP A 569 11.97 32.32 -11.75
C ASP A 569 13.12 33.31 -11.66
N GLN A 570 13.33 33.93 -10.49
CA GLN A 570 14.45 34.83 -10.16
C GLN A 570 14.75 35.96 -11.17
N ASN A 571 13.79 36.32 -12.02
CA ASN A 571 13.97 37.13 -13.24
C ASN A 571 14.92 36.54 -14.30
N ILE A 572 15.35 35.28 -14.16
CA ILE A 572 16.17 34.52 -15.10
C ILE A 572 15.30 33.95 -16.23
N TYR A 573 14.14 33.37 -15.89
CA TYR A 573 13.20 32.81 -16.85
C TYR A 573 11.85 33.53 -16.80
N PRO A 574 11.22 33.84 -17.95
CA PRO A 574 9.85 34.34 -17.99
C PRO A 574 8.88 33.28 -17.45
N GLY A 575 7.77 33.71 -16.87
CA GLY A 575 6.75 32.79 -16.37
C GLY A 575 5.91 32.13 -17.47
N PHE A 576 5.27 31.02 -17.15
CA PHE A 576 4.19 30.46 -17.97
C PHE A 576 3.05 31.49 -18.13
N ASN A 577 2.51 31.60 -19.33
CA ASN A 577 1.46 32.55 -19.68
C ASN A 577 0.12 31.83 -19.87
N GLY A 578 -0.87 32.17 -19.05
CA GLY A 578 -2.19 31.58 -19.11
C GLY A 578 -2.80 31.41 -17.73
N GLN A 579 -3.39 30.24 -17.48
CA GLN A 579 -4.06 29.94 -16.21
C GLN A 579 -3.60 28.62 -15.60
N PHE A 580 -3.64 28.55 -14.27
CA PHE A 580 -3.50 27.32 -13.50
C PHE A 580 -4.74 27.04 -12.64
N THR A 581 -4.99 25.78 -12.28
CA THR A 581 -6.00 25.41 -11.26
C THR A 581 -5.67 24.05 -10.61
N GLN A 582 -6.32 23.75 -9.49
CA GLN A 582 -6.16 22.53 -8.68
C GLN A 582 -4.68 22.17 -8.43
N VAL A 583 -3.94 23.12 -7.89
CA VAL A 583 -2.54 22.90 -7.49
C VAL A 583 -2.53 21.96 -6.29
N PHE A 584 -1.67 20.95 -6.32
CA PHE A 584 -1.47 20.03 -5.20
C PHE A 584 0.02 19.72 -5.04
N TYR A 585 0.41 19.44 -3.81
CA TYR A 585 1.77 19.13 -3.41
C TYR A 585 1.73 18.30 -2.13
N SER A 586 2.73 17.44 -1.94
CA SER A 586 2.86 16.62 -0.73
C SER A 586 4.30 16.14 -0.56
N THR A 587 4.69 15.95 0.70
CA THR A 587 5.96 15.34 1.14
C THR A 587 5.74 14.12 2.04
N SER A 588 4.55 13.52 1.94
CA SER A 588 4.11 12.33 2.68
C SER A 588 4.06 11.08 1.80
N VAL A 589 4.12 9.90 2.41
CA VAL A 589 3.85 8.61 1.75
C VAL A 589 2.48 8.63 1.06
N GLY A 590 2.43 8.17 -0.19
CA GLY A 590 1.29 8.35 -1.10
C GLY A 590 1.35 9.63 -1.93
N ALA A 591 2.49 10.33 -1.96
CA ALA A 591 2.79 11.43 -2.88
C ALA A 591 3.46 10.95 -4.17
N PHE A 592 4.10 9.78 -4.14
CA PHE A 592 4.70 9.16 -5.32
C PHE A 592 3.63 8.44 -6.16
N ILE A 593 3.61 8.74 -7.46
CA ILE A 593 2.76 8.07 -8.45
C ILE A 593 3.63 7.67 -9.62
N ASP A 594 3.72 6.37 -9.87
CA ASP A 594 4.73 5.79 -10.78
C ASP A 594 4.14 5.13 -12.04
N SER A 595 2.81 5.17 -12.17
CA SER A 595 2.05 4.34 -13.10
C SER A 595 0.76 5.05 -13.53
N VAL A 596 0.39 4.90 -14.80
CA VAL A 596 -0.81 5.55 -15.39
C VAL A 596 -2.09 5.10 -14.69
N ASP A 597 -2.19 3.85 -14.25
CA ASP A 597 -3.33 3.35 -13.45
C ASP A 597 -3.46 4.07 -12.10
N SER A 598 -2.35 4.27 -11.40
CA SER A 598 -2.31 4.95 -10.10
C SER A 598 -2.64 6.44 -10.25
N TYR A 599 -2.18 7.05 -11.35
CA TYR A 599 -2.52 8.42 -11.75
C TYR A 599 -4.01 8.58 -12.09
N ASN A 600 -4.58 7.66 -12.88
CA ASN A 600 -6.00 7.67 -13.22
C ASN A 600 -6.88 7.50 -11.97
N LYS A 601 -6.49 6.63 -11.04
CA LYS A 601 -7.14 6.49 -9.71
C LYS A 601 -7.03 7.78 -8.88
N PHE A 602 -5.89 8.46 -8.91
CA PHE A 602 -5.68 9.74 -8.21
C PHE A 602 -6.51 10.90 -8.78
N LEU A 603 -6.87 10.87 -10.07
CA LEU A 603 -7.76 11.86 -10.69
C LEU A 603 -9.24 11.49 -10.67
N ALA A 604 -9.60 10.21 -10.49
CA ALA A 604 -10.99 9.75 -10.55
C ALA A 604 -11.92 10.48 -9.56
N ASP A 605 -11.43 10.74 -8.35
CA ASP A 605 -12.18 11.41 -7.27
C ASP A 605 -12.18 12.94 -7.37
N LYS A 606 -11.51 13.53 -8.37
CA LYS A 606 -11.34 14.98 -8.52
C LYS A 606 -12.31 15.57 -9.54
N THR A 607 -12.72 16.82 -9.34
CA THR A 607 -13.32 17.61 -10.43
C THR A 607 -12.27 17.80 -11.52
N SER A 608 -12.71 17.84 -12.78
CA SER A 608 -11.83 18.01 -13.95
C SER A 608 -12.22 19.28 -14.71
N PRO A 609 -11.27 20.21 -14.97
CA PRO A 609 -11.54 21.45 -15.69
C PRO A 609 -11.84 21.22 -17.18
N LEU A 610 -11.57 20.02 -17.71
CA LEU A 610 -11.93 19.59 -19.07
C LEU A 610 -13.43 19.70 -19.34
N LYS A 611 -14.25 19.32 -18.36
CA LYS A 611 -15.72 19.40 -18.44
C LYS A 611 -16.22 20.85 -18.49
N GLY A 612 -15.39 21.80 -18.04
CA GLY A 612 -15.61 23.24 -18.13
C GLY A 612 -16.64 23.79 -17.16
N GLY A 613 -16.37 24.98 -16.62
CA GLY A 613 -17.46 25.83 -16.14
C GLY A 613 -18.30 26.27 -17.35
N LYS A 614 -19.59 25.96 -17.35
CA LYS A 614 -20.51 26.47 -18.38
C LYS A 614 -20.57 27.99 -18.26
N VAL A 615 -20.06 28.69 -19.27
CA VAL A 615 -20.21 30.15 -19.37
C VAL A 615 -21.67 30.40 -19.71
N SER A 616 -22.46 30.74 -18.70
CA SER A 616 -23.89 31.03 -18.84
C SER A 616 -24.10 32.14 -19.87
N LEU A 617 -25.06 31.91 -20.77
CA LEU A 617 -25.39 32.84 -21.84
C LEU A 617 -25.81 34.20 -21.27
N SER A 618 -24.98 35.21 -21.53
CA SER A 618 -25.17 36.60 -21.12
C SER A 618 -25.30 37.50 -22.34
N THR A 619 -26.10 38.55 -22.22
CA THR A 619 -26.43 39.47 -23.31
C THR A 619 -26.10 40.91 -22.91
N THR A 620 -24.98 41.43 -23.40
CA THR A 620 -24.68 42.86 -23.29
C THR A 620 -25.46 43.60 -24.37
N ARG A 621 -26.49 44.35 -23.96
CA ARG A 621 -27.18 45.26 -24.87
C ARG A 621 -26.33 46.50 -25.10
N ILE A 622 -26.19 46.89 -26.35
CA ILE A 622 -25.36 48.04 -26.78
C ILE A 622 -26.28 49.20 -27.21
N ILE A 623 -27.42 48.87 -27.82
CA ILE A 623 -28.46 49.81 -28.23
C ILE A 623 -29.81 49.15 -27.94
N ASP A 624 -30.61 49.65 -27.00
CA ASP A 624 -31.94 49.07 -26.71
C ASP A 624 -32.99 49.48 -27.75
N SER A 625 -33.19 50.79 -27.93
CA SER A 625 -34.19 51.41 -28.83
C SER A 625 -33.65 51.67 -30.25
N GLN A 626 -34.41 52.37 -31.12
CA GLN A 626 -33.89 52.86 -32.40
C GLN A 626 -33.08 54.16 -32.16
N ILE A 627 -31.93 54.28 -32.84
CA ILE A 627 -31.14 55.51 -32.91
C ILE A 627 -30.72 55.76 -34.36
N ASP A 628 -30.55 57.04 -34.71
CA ASP A 628 -29.92 57.46 -35.98
C ASP A 628 -28.47 57.91 -35.72
N ARG A 629 -27.57 57.70 -36.69
CA ARG A 629 -26.15 58.07 -36.61
C ARG A 629 -25.68 58.72 -37.91
N GLN A 630 -24.69 59.60 -37.82
CA GLN A 630 -24.04 60.24 -38.96
C GLN A 630 -22.63 59.65 -39.19
N VAL A 631 -22.06 59.88 -40.37
CA VAL A 631 -20.75 59.30 -40.77
C VAL A 631 -19.63 59.64 -39.77
N ASN A 632 -19.66 60.84 -39.21
CA ASN A 632 -18.65 61.34 -38.25
C ASN A 632 -19.08 61.22 -36.78
N SER A 633 -20.15 60.47 -36.47
CA SER A 633 -20.57 60.24 -35.08
C SER A 633 -19.59 59.31 -34.35
N ASP A 634 -19.22 59.64 -33.12
CA ASP A 634 -18.41 58.76 -32.27
C ASP A 634 -19.05 57.37 -32.11
N PRO A 635 -18.25 56.28 -32.08
CA PRO A 635 -18.74 54.93 -31.90
C PRO A 635 -19.21 54.68 -30.47
N PHE A 636 -20.34 53.99 -30.31
CA PHE A 636 -20.72 53.39 -29.04
C PHE A 636 -19.69 52.32 -28.70
N LYS A 637 -19.03 52.48 -27.55
CA LYS A 637 -18.01 51.57 -27.02
C LYS A 637 -18.49 51.00 -25.69
N THR A 638 -18.32 49.69 -25.52
CA THR A 638 -18.49 49.01 -24.23
C THR A 638 -17.46 47.90 -24.12
N THR A 639 -16.98 47.64 -22.91
CA THR A 639 -16.10 46.52 -22.60
C THR A 639 -16.95 45.42 -21.99
N VAL A 640 -16.85 44.18 -22.50
CA VAL A 640 -17.57 43.04 -21.94
C VAL A 640 -16.58 42.06 -21.32
N GLU A 641 -16.51 42.08 -20.00
CA GLU A 641 -15.69 41.16 -19.22
C GLU A 641 -16.36 39.79 -19.12
N THR A 642 -15.61 38.72 -19.31
CA THR A 642 -16.13 37.34 -19.37
C THR A 642 -15.04 36.31 -19.14
N ILE A 643 -15.43 35.13 -18.62
CA ILE A 643 -14.53 34.02 -18.30
C ILE A 643 -14.43 33.01 -19.46
N PHE A 644 -13.53 33.26 -20.42
CA PHE A 644 -13.17 32.33 -21.51
C PHE A 644 -14.35 31.67 -22.23
N PRO A 645 -15.20 32.46 -22.90
CA PRO A 645 -16.31 31.92 -23.67
C PRO A 645 -15.82 31.07 -24.86
N LYS A 646 -16.43 29.90 -25.03
CA LYS A 646 -16.30 29.07 -26.24
C LYS A 646 -17.09 29.63 -27.43
N GLU A 647 -18.13 30.40 -27.15
CA GLU A 647 -19.03 30.99 -28.14
C GLU A 647 -19.34 32.45 -27.78
N TYR A 648 -19.43 33.30 -28.81
CA TYR A 648 -19.88 34.67 -28.72
C TYR A 648 -20.50 35.09 -30.06
N ALA A 649 -21.47 36.00 -30.04
CA ALA A 649 -22.16 36.44 -31.26
C ALA A 649 -22.62 37.90 -31.16
N PHE A 650 -22.43 38.66 -32.23
CA PHE A 650 -22.93 40.02 -32.37
C PHE A 650 -24.18 40.04 -33.25
N PHE A 651 -25.27 40.66 -32.79
CA PHE A 651 -26.54 40.66 -33.51
C PHE A 651 -27.34 41.95 -33.29
N GLY A 652 -28.13 42.35 -34.29
CA GLY A 652 -28.95 43.55 -34.20
C GLY A 652 -29.58 43.93 -35.53
N TRP A 653 -30.49 44.89 -35.49
CA TRP A 653 -31.16 45.43 -36.68
C TRP A 653 -30.48 46.71 -37.14
N PHE A 654 -30.05 46.74 -38.41
CA PHE A 654 -29.36 47.86 -39.03
C PHE A 654 -30.15 48.36 -40.25
N LYS A 655 -30.24 49.68 -40.40
CA LYS A 655 -30.79 50.32 -41.60
C LYS A 655 -29.74 51.27 -42.17
N TRP A 656 -29.28 51.01 -43.38
CA TRP A 656 -28.32 51.88 -44.06
C TRP A 656 -29.05 53.01 -44.80
N THR A 657 -28.75 54.26 -44.44
CA THR A 657 -29.15 55.45 -45.19
C THR A 657 -27.91 55.96 -45.91
N ARG A 658 -27.92 55.96 -47.25
CA ARG A 658 -26.75 56.27 -48.07
C ARG A 658 -26.28 57.72 -47.82
N PRO A 659 -25.03 57.96 -47.39
CA PRO A 659 -24.52 59.32 -47.19
C PRO A 659 -24.25 60.03 -48.52
N THR A 660 -24.21 61.36 -48.47
CA THR A 660 -23.86 62.24 -49.60
C THR A 660 -22.40 62.10 -50.04
N THR A 661 -21.49 61.88 -49.08
CA THR A 661 -20.08 61.56 -49.33
C THR A 661 -19.83 60.09 -49.00
N LEU A 662 -19.33 59.33 -49.98
CA LEU A 662 -19.10 57.89 -49.85
C LEU A 662 -17.63 57.59 -49.58
N SER A 663 -17.35 56.95 -48.44
CA SER A 663 -16.08 56.26 -48.21
C SER A 663 -16.15 54.86 -48.84
N PRO A 664 -15.01 54.21 -49.17
CA PRO A 664 -15.02 52.85 -49.72
C PRO A 664 -15.72 51.83 -48.80
N TRP A 665 -15.59 52.02 -47.48
CA TRP A 665 -16.18 51.20 -46.44
C TRP A 665 -16.63 52.07 -45.26
N HIS A 666 -17.79 51.75 -44.68
CA HIS A 666 -18.30 52.34 -43.44
C HIS A 666 -18.53 51.22 -42.40
N ASN A 667 -18.04 51.36 -41.17
CA ASN A 667 -18.18 50.30 -40.16
C ASN A 667 -19.60 50.23 -39.58
N LEU A 668 -20.16 49.01 -39.53
CA LEU A 668 -21.41 48.69 -38.83
C LEU A 668 -21.14 48.36 -37.36
N PHE A 669 -20.15 47.49 -37.13
CA PHE A 669 -19.72 47.06 -35.80
C PHE A 669 -18.28 46.53 -35.82
N ARG A 670 -17.65 46.50 -34.64
CA ARG A 670 -16.38 45.81 -34.41
C ARG A 670 -16.37 45.23 -32.99
N VAL A 671 -15.94 43.98 -32.89
CA VAL A 671 -15.48 43.31 -31.67
C VAL A 671 -13.98 43.11 -31.83
N GLN A 672 -13.21 43.52 -30.83
CA GLN A 672 -11.74 43.47 -30.81
C GLN A 672 -11.25 43.05 -29.43
N ILE A 673 -10.14 42.31 -29.36
CA ILE A 673 -9.47 41.93 -28.10
C ILE A 673 -8.18 42.72 -27.84
N ASN A 674 -7.59 43.32 -28.87
CA ASN A 674 -6.47 44.26 -28.71
C ASN A 674 -6.99 45.65 -28.33
N THR A 675 -6.32 46.34 -27.39
CA THR A 675 -6.56 47.76 -27.08
C THR A 675 -5.23 48.47 -26.79
N PRO A 676 -4.83 49.50 -27.56
CA PRO A 676 -5.44 49.95 -28.81
C PRO A 676 -5.41 48.85 -29.90
N SER A 677 -6.18 49.05 -30.97
CA SER A 677 -6.16 48.19 -32.16
C SER A 677 -5.31 48.84 -33.24
N THR A 678 -4.55 48.05 -33.99
CA THR A 678 -3.69 48.54 -35.09
C THR A 678 -4.31 48.35 -36.47
N ASP A 679 -5.48 47.68 -36.52
CA ASP A 679 -6.12 47.12 -37.72
C ASP A 679 -5.29 46.04 -38.47
N ASN A 680 -4.12 45.67 -37.95
CA ASN A 680 -3.16 44.76 -38.58
C ASN A 680 -2.93 43.47 -37.77
N ASP A 681 -3.11 43.51 -36.44
CA ASP A 681 -2.85 42.38 -35.55
C ASP A 681 -4.04 41.42 -35.43
N LEU A 682 -3.78 40.11 -35.35
CA LEU A 682 -4.81 39.13 -34.97
C LEU A 682 -5.47 39.56 -33.65
N GLY A 683 -6.80 39.49 -33.62
CA GLY A 683 -7.64 40.02 -32.54
C GLY A 683 -8.19 41.44 -32.77
N ASP A 684 -7.68 42.21 -33.73
CA ASP A 684 -8.21 43.54 -34.08
C ASP A 684 -9.61 43.47 -34.71
N ARG A 685 -9.86 42.38 -35.43
CA ARG A 685 -11.10 42.11 -36.16
C ARG A 685 -11.64 40.76 -35.71
N THR A 686 -11.93 40.64 -34.40
CA THR A 686 -12.44 39.39 -33.79
C THR A 686 -13.80 39.02 -34.38
N LEU A 687 -14.70 39.99 -34.49
CA LEU A 687 -15.84 39.98 -35.42
C LEU A 687 -16.04 41.41 -35.89
N ALA A 688 -16.15 41.66 -37.19
CA ALA A 688 -16.40 43.00 -37.69
C ALA A 688 -17.29 42.99 -38.93
N GLY A 689 -18.09 44.05 -39.08
CA GLY A 689 -18.98 44.25 -40.22
C GLY A 689 -18.86 45.66 -40.78
N TRP A 690 -18.92 45.78 -42.11
CA TRP A 690 -18.88 47.04 -42.84
C TRP A 690 -19.92 47.06 -43.98
N VAL A 691 -20.39 48.25 -44.35
CA VAL A 691 -21.08 48.49 -45.63
C VAL A 691 -20.10 49.11 -46.61
N GLY A 692 -20.00 48.52 -47.80
CA GLY A 692 -19.20 49.02 -48.91
C GLY A 692 -20.02 49.74 -49.97
N ASN A 693 -19.31 50.35 -50.92
CA ASN A 693 -19.93 50.85 -52.15
C ASN A 693 -20.69 49.72 -52.89
N GLY A 694 -21.81 50.09 -53.52
CA GLY A 694 -22.74 49.13 -54.14
C GLY A 694 -23.72 48.45 -53.17
N GLY A 695 -23.62 48.70 -51.86
CA GLY A 695 -24.52 48.11 -50.86
C GLY A 695 -24.08 46.74 -50.33
N ILE A 696 -22.84 46.33 -50.65
CA ILE A 696 -22.21 45.11 -50.13
C ILE A 696 -22.11 45.21 -48.61
N ILE A 697 -22.61 44.21 -47.89
CA ILE A 697 -22.27 44.00 -46.48
C ILE A 697 -21.08 43.05 -46.44
N TYR A 698 -19.97 43.51 -45.87
CA TYR A 698 -18.76 42.72 -45.69
C TYR A 698 -18.63 42.34 -44.21
N LEU A 699 -18.62 41.03 -43.94
CA LEU A 699 -18.35 40.48 -42.62
C LEU A 699 -16.95 39.85 -42.64
N ALA A 700 -16.18 40.05 -41.57
CA ALA A 700 -14.90 39.39 -41.39
C ALA A 700 -14.63 38.95 -39.95
N THR A 701 -13.78 37.95 -39.84
CA THR A 701 -13.12 37.48 -38.63
C THR A 701 -11.63 37.26 -38.93
N TYR A 702 -10.87 36.75 -37.97
CA TYR A 702 -9.51 36.26 -38.19
C TYR A 702 -9.43 34.74 -37.98
N SER A 703 -8.44 34.11 -38.59
CA SER A 703 -7.96 32.79 -38.15
C SER A 703 -6.44 32.79 -38.08
N TYR A 704 -5.93 32.18 -37.02
CA TYR A 704 -4.51 31.85 -36.91
C TYR A 704 -4.21 30.58 -37.71
N ARG A 705 -3.00 30.48 -38.24
CA ARG A 705 -2.44 29.26 -38.86
C ARG A 705 -1.51 28.52 -37.90
N ASN A 706 -0.97 29.23 -36.91
CA ASN A 706 -0.18 28.68 -35.80
C ASN A 706 -0.23 29.63 -34.58
N MET A 707 0.26 29.19 -33.43
CA MET A 707 0.35 30.01 -32.21
C MET A 707 1.54 31.00 -32.21
N ASN A 708 2.11 31.35 -33.37
CA ASN A 708 3.16 32.36 -33.49
C ASN A 708 2.58 33.76 -33.81
N GLY A 709 1.28 33.84 -34.11
CA GLY A 709 0.62 35.04 -34.65
C GLY A 709 0.48 35.03 -36.18
N ASP A 710 1.02 34.02 -36.88
CA ASP A 710 0.77 33.88 -38.32
C ASP A 710 -0.70 33.54 -38.57
N GLY A 711 -1.35 34.26 -39.47
CA GLY A 711 -2.78 34.09 -39.75
C GLY A 711 -3.29 35.03 -40.82
N LEU A 712 -4.59 34.96 -41.09
CA LEU A 712 -5.30 35.95 -41.89
C LEU A 712 -6.17 36.79 -40.96
N ASN A 713 -5.82 38.07 -40.76
CA ASN A 713 -6.57 39.01 -39.92
C ASN A 713 -7.86 39.54 -40.59
N ASN A 714 -8.27 38.94 -41.70
CA ASN A 714 -9.37 39.38 -42.54
C ASN A 714 -9.82 38.21 -43.44
N LEU A 715 -10.47 37.21 -42.84
CA LEU A 715 -11.17 36.17 -43.59
C LEU A 715 -12.54 36.69 -44.05
N PRO A 716 -12.84 36.64 -45.37
CA PRO A 716 -14.19 36.90 -45.87
C PRO A 716 -15.12 35.70 -45.57
N GLN A 717 -16.42 35.89 -45.74
CA GLN A 717 -17.46 34.88 -45.48
C GLN A 717 -17.44 33.66 -46.45
N GLU A 718 -16.59 33.67 -47.48
CA GLU A 718 -16.48 32.63 -48.53
C GLU A 718 -15.09 31.96 -48.59
N ALA A 719 -14.35 31.94 -47.48
CA ALA A 719 -12.98 31.37 -47.38
C ALA A 719 -12.89 30.10 -46.52
#